data_AF-A0A511J4T6-F1
#
_entry.id   AF-A0A511J4T6-F1
#
_cell.length_a   1.000
_cell.length_b   1.000
_cell.length_c   1.000
_cell.angle_alpha   90.00
_cell.angle_beta   90.00
_cell.angle_gamma   90.00
#
_symmetry.space_group_name_H-M   'P 1'
#
loop_
_entity.id
_entity.type
_entity.pdbx_description
1 polymer ?
#
loop_
_entity_poly.entity_id
_entity_poly.type
_entity_poly.pdbx_seq_one_letter_code
_entity_poly.pdbx_strand_id
1 'polypeptide(L)'
;MKTNNTLINIDPWVLEVQQWLNETYGNVPGFGSVPEDGMTGWDTIYGLIRAVQHELEIKDLVNNFGETTSALWDQQVTPKLINQYDSPIVKLIDGAFRCKGMGNGKFSTIYTLDNDEATKELKKNAGFENPTSTLDSTWAKALFDMSAFVLVSGGNERTRQMQQTLNNKYSQWTGILPCDGIYQRATNTALIYGMQVELGLSAVANGNFGPATQEAYGALAANHQIGNNNGLVLLLQYALYQNLINVGPNTVPFTGELDTETTSALLLFQFFLNLTEVTESGYPDLTTAMSLMLSSGDPNRKFYAVDTSEQLTTTQITTLKNAGIKYIGRYLTGTVGNDFIPKYLTVNEANNLIDAGMAIIPIYQDNNPMISYYTYEQGVSDANAAFAAADSLGFNKGTVIYFAVDVDALDSDITTNILPYFNGVHNVATKNGVRFNVGVYGTRNVCLRVSSAGYTVASYVSNMSTGWSGNLGFSQPTDWAFDQFNEPEGGIGTGAGLVMIDKVNVSGIDKGVTSVNEVNPAIGILRNLGFKLIDEALDNAQFELGVEMVIYAAGPLTITQTLASSAQSTNPNDQTINFSIINGKIDPSFSSEISNIFGNDISEKLEISMEGITASIETGDVEFSGNYEDGKISGTVVFNMQRTTVKGEEITVSVKYEIEIDLNKIGGFFKKLFETVLDVVKENLVLFILLIAIPAVAVLIIGGGVELAAVGATALIIGILTEFTKNMI
;
A
#
# COMPACT_ATOMS: atom_id res chain seq x y z
N MET A 1 25.27 -5.38 -9.10
CA MET A 1 25.31 -6.86 -9.09
C MET A 1 26.33 -7.32 -8.06
N LYS A 2 25.89 -7.64 -6.85
CA LYS A 2 26.61 -8.49 -5.90
C LYS A 2 25.64 -9.60 -5.55
N THR A 3 25.90 -10.79 -6.07
CA THR A 3 25.20 -12.01 -5.73
C THR A 3 25.48 -12.33 -4.26
N ASN A 4 24.50 -12.09 -3.40
CA ASN A 4 24.48 -12.69 -2.07
C ASN A 4 24.30 -14.19 -2.25
N ASN A 5 25.42 -14.92 -2.31
CA ASN A 5 25.43 -16.34 -2.02
C ASN A 5 25.17 -16.49 -0.51
N THR A 6 23.90 -16.50 -0.12
CA THR A 6 23.49 -17.10 1.15
C THR A 6 23.85 -18.57 1.04
N LEU A 7 24.89 -19.00 1.78
CA LEU A 7 25.14 -20.41 2.02
C LEU A 7 23.86 -21.00 2.61
N ILE A 8 23.13 -21.78 1.81
CA ILE A 8 21.97 -22.55 2.30
C ILE A 8 22.54 -23.52 3.32
N ASN A 9 22.26 -23.28 4.59
CA ASN A 9 22.78 -24.09 5.68
C ASN A 9 21.92 -25.36 5.74
N ILE A 10 22.35 -26.40 5.03
CA ILE A 10 21.71 -27.72 5.01
C ILE A 10 21.83 -28.32 6.41
N ASP A 11 20.70 -28.64 7.05
CA ASP A 11 20.72 -29.38 8.31
C ASP A 11 20.87 -30.89 8.01
N PRO A 12 22.01 -31.51 8.36
CA PRO A 12 22.25 -32.91 8.06
C PRO A 12 21.29 -33.85 8.80
N TRP A 13 20.73 -33.44 9.95
CA TRP A 13 19.77 -34.25 10.69
C TRP A 13 18.39 -34.23 10.01
N VAL A 14 17.98 -33.08 9.48
CA VAL A 14 16.74 -32.98 8.70
C VAL A 14 16.89 -33.73 7.37
N LEU A 15 18.04 -33.60 6.70
CA LEU A 15 18.31 -34.34 5.46
C LEU A 15 18.23 -35.86 5.68
N GLU A 16 18.80 -36.37 6.77
CA GLU A 16 18.72 -37.79 7.13
C GLU A 16 17.26 -38.24 7.32
N VAL A 17 16.41 -37.40 7.92
CA VAL A 17 14.97 -37.68 8.07
C VAL A 17 14.26 -37.72 6.73
N GLN A 18 14.50 -36.73 5.86
CA GLN A 18 13.89 -36.63 4.54
C GLN A 18 14.24 -37.84 3.66
N GLN A 19 15.52 -38.21 3.61
CA GLN A 19 16.01 -39.38 2.88
C GLN A 19 15.36 -40.67 3.38
N TRP A 20 15.34 -40.86 4.70
CA TRP A 20 14.73 -42.04 5.30
C TRP A 20 13.22 -42.13 5.04
N LEU A 21 12.51 -41.00 5.07
CA LEU A 21 11.08 -40.93 4.75
C LEU A 21 10.81 -41.38 3.31
N ASN A 22 11.56 -40.86 2.34
CA ASN A 22 11.43 -41.24 0.94
C ASN A 22 11.79 -42.72 0.71
N GLU A 23 12.87 -43.21 1.33
CA GLU A 23 13.29 -44.60 1.21
C GLU A 23 12.25 -45.57 1.79
N THR A 24 11.69 -45.24 2.95
CA THR A 24 10.80 -46.14 3.72
C THR A 24 9.36 -46.08 3.23
N TYR A 25 8.84 -44.88 2.96
CA TYR A 25 7.41 -44.66 2.67
C TYR A 25 7.14 -44.21 1.23
N GLY A 26 8.16 -43.95 0.39
CA GLY A 26 7.96 -43.44 -0.98
C GLY A 26 7.11 -44.35 -1.89
N ASN A 27 7.01 -45.64 -1.57
CA ASN A 27 6.15 -46.60 -2.28
C ASN A 27 4.77 -46.79 -1.63
N VAL A 28 4.47 -46.12 -0.52
CA VAL A 28 3.17 -46.20 0.17
C VAL A 28 2.13 -45.37 -0.59
N PRO A 29 0.99 -45.96 -0.98
CA PRO A 29 -0.09 -45.21 -1.63
C PRO A 29 -0.53 -44.02 -0.76
N GLY A 30 -0.58 -42.81 -1.35
CA GLY A 30 -0.96 -41.58 -0.66
C GLY A 30 0.18 -40.83 0.05
N PHE A 31 1.36 -41.45 0.20
CA PHE A 31 2.51 -40.79 0.84
C PHE A 31 3.20 -39.77 -0.07
N GLY A 32 3.43 -40.09 -1.35
CA GLY A 32 4.15 -39.20 -2.26
C GLY A 32 5.66 -39.11 -1.96
N SER A 33 6.20 -37.90 -1.84
CA SER A 33 7.61 -37.65 -1.56
C SER A 33 7.80 -36.41 -0.68
N VAL A 34 8.96 -36.29 -0.05
CA VAL A 34 9.43 -35.07 0.62
C VAL A 34 10.70 -34.54 -0.08
N PRO A 35 10.95 -33.22 -0.09
CA PRO A 35 12.22 -32.68 -0.58
C PRO A 35 13.39 -33.18 0.28
N GLU A 36 14.55 -33.42 -0.33
CA GLU A 36 15.81 -33.83 0.34
C GLU A 36 16.82 -32.68 0.30
N ASP A 37 16.43 -31.54 0.88
CA ASP A 37 17.18 -30.28 0.87
C ASP A 37 17.82 -29.94 2.23
N GLY A 38 17.56 -30.76 3.26
CA GLY A 38 17.98 -30.51 4.64
C GLY A 38 17.32 -29.28 5.26
N MET A 39 16.21 -28.81 4.70
CA MET A 39 15.43 -27.70 5.24
C MET A 39 14.16 -28.24 5.89
N THR A 40 13.92 -27.83 7.14
CA THR A 40 12.63 -28.08 7.78
C THR A 40 11.56 -27.24 7.07
N GLY A 41 10.35 -27.78 6.94
CA GLY A 41 9.26 -27.15 6.18
C GLY A 41 7.99 -28.00 6.17
N TRP A 42 6.90 -27.40 5.70
CA TRP A 42 5.59 -28.07 5.68
C TRP A 42 5.60 -29.40 4.94
N ASP A 43 6.31 -29.51 3.81
CA ASP A 43 6.39 -30.77 3.05
C ASP A 43 7.03 -31.90 3.87
N THR A 44 8.11 -31.60 4.61
CA THR A 44 8.76 -32.57 5.51
C THR A 44 7.83 -32.97 6.65
N ILE A 45 7.15 -32.00 7.30
CA ILE A 45 6.18 -32.28 8.37
C ILE A 45 4.97 -33.08 7.86
N TYR A 46 4.45 -32.77 6.68
CA TYR A 46 3.38 -33.54 6.04
C TYR A 46 3.81 -34.96 5.68
N GLY A 47 5.06 -35.16 5.27
CA GLY A 47 5.66 -36.49 5.14
C GLY A 47 5.61 -37.25 6.47
N LEU A 48 6.12 -36.65 7.55
CA LEU A 48 6.08 -37.27 8.88
C LEU A 48 4.65 -37.63 9.33
N ILE A 49 3.67 -36.73 9.14
CA ILE A 49 2.26 -36.98 9.48
C ILE A 49 1.70 -38.16 8.68
N ARG A 50 1.89 -38.18 7.36
CA ARG A 50 1.38 -39.26 6.51
C ARG A 50 2.03 -40.60 6.84
N ALA A 51 3.32 -40.62 7.19
CA ALA A 51 3.99 -41.82 7.68
C ALA A 51 3.41 -42.27 9.04
N VAL A 52 3.15 -41.37 9.99
CA VAL A 52 2.47 -41.70 11.25
C VAL A 52 1.09 -42.31 10.97
N GLN A 53 0.31 -41.71 10.07
CA GLN A 53 -1.00 -42.22 9.68
C GLN A 53 -0.92 -43.63 9.08
N HIS A 54 0.08 -43.90 8.22
CA HIS A 54 0.31 -45.22 7.67
C HIS A 54 0.61 -46.26 8.78
N GLU A 55 1.49 -45.93 9.72
CA GLU A 55 1.83 -46.79 10.86
C GLU A 55 0.65 -47.00 11.82
N LEU A 56 -0.34 -46.10 11.81
CA LEU A 56 -1.62 -46.24 12.53
C LEU A 56 -2.69 -47.00 11.71
N GLU A 57 -2.32 -47.57 10.56
CA GLU A 57 -3.21 -48.31 9.64
C GLU A 57 -4.31 -47.44 9.00
N ILE A 58 -4.12 -46.12 8.93
CA ILE A 58 -5.00 -45.22 8.18
C ILE A 58 -4.68 -45.35 6.69
N LYS A 59 -5.70 -45.58 5.86
CA LYS A 59 -5.53 -45.79 4.41
C LYS A 59 -5.52 -44.49 3.61
N ASP A 60 -6.42 -43.56 3.94
CA ASP A 60 -6.55 -42.29 3.25
C ASP A 60 -5.69 -41.25 3.97
N LEU A 61 -4.43 -41.14 3.52
CA LEU A 61 -3.43 -40.27 4.12
C LEU A 61 -3.68 -38.79 3.78
N VAL A 62 -3.55 -37.91 4.76
CA VAL A 62 -3.81 -36.46 4.65
C VAL A 62 -2.76 -35.64 5.39
N ASN A 63 -2.57 -34.40 4.95
CA ASN A 63 -1.55 -33.47 5.47
C ASN A 63 -1.95 -32.81 6.81
N ASN A 64 -2.64 -33.52 7.70
CA ASN A 64 -2.97 -33.01 9.03
C ASN A 64 -3.02 -34.11 10.11
N PHE A 65 -2.63 -33.75 11.33
CA PHE A 65 -2.82 -34.59 12.51
C PHE A 65 -4.22 -34.34 13.09
N GLY A 66 -5.22 -34.99 12.48
CA GLY A 66 -6.64 -34.82 12.78
C GLY A 66 -7.19 -35.76 13.85
N GLU A 67 -8.50 -35.70 14.09
CA GLU A 67 -9.19 -36.45 15.15
C GLU A 67 -8.97 -37.97 15.08
N THR A 68 -9.02 -38.55 13.87
CA THR A 68 -8.75 -39.98 13.67
C THR A 68 -7.32 -40.36 14.05
N THR A 69 -6.34 -39.54 13.62
CA THR A 69 -4.92 -39.75 13.98
C THR A 69 -4.75 -39.62 15.49
N SER A 70 -5.36 -38.62 16.13
CA SER A 70 -5.32 -38.43 17.59
C SER A 70 -5.89 -39.62 18.36
N ALA A 71 -7.08 -40.09 17.98
CA ALA A 71 -7.73 -41.21 18.65
C ALA A 71 -6.89 -42.50 18.54
N LEU A 72 -6.36 -42.80 17.35
CA LEU A 72 -5.54 -43.98 17.13
C LEU A 72 -4.16 -43.86 17.80
N TRP A 73 -3.57 -42.65 17.84
CA TRP A 73 -2.33 -42.39 18.58
C TRP A 73 -2.49 -42.73 20.06
N ASP A 74 -3.53 -42.19 20.71
CA ASP A 74 -3.77 -42.43 22.14
C ASP A 74 -4.12 -43.89 22.44
N GLN A 75 -4.79 -44.58 21.51
CA GLN A 75 -5.13 -45.98 21.66
C GLN A 75 -3.93 -46.91 21.44
N GLN A 76 -3.11 -46.65 20.42
CA GLN A 76 -2.14 -47.62 19.89
C GLN A 76 -0.68 -47.29 20.19
N VAL A 77 -0.34 -46.00 20.34
CA VAL A 77 1.05 -45.52 20.49
C VAL A 77 1.32 -45.13 21.92
N THR A 78 0.58 -44.17 22.48
CA THR A 78 0.83 -43.61 23.83
C THR A 78 1.07 -44.69 24.91
N PRO A 79 0.28 -45.78 25.00
CA PRO A 79 0.47 -46.81 26.03
C PRO A 79 1.73 -47.68 25.85
N LYS A 80 2.34 -47.66 24.66
CA LYS A 80 3.49 -48.51 24.29
C LYS A 80 4.84 -47.79 24.37
N LEU A 81 4.86 -46.46 24.47
CA LEU A 81 6.09 -45.65 24.53
C LEU A 81 6.81 -45.84 25.87
N ILE A 82 7.51 -46.97 25.99
CA ILE A 82 8.35 -47.34 27.14
C ILE A 82 9.76 -47.71 26.66
N ASN A 83 10.74 -47.65 27.56
CA ASN A 83 12.13 -47.97 27.23
C ASN A 83 12.23 -49.36 26.57
N GLN A 84 12.97 -49.43 25.45
CA GLN A 84 13.14 -50.58 24.56
C GLN A 84 11.94 -50.95 23.66
N TYR A 85 10.88 -50.13 23.61
CA TYR A 85 9.83 -50.31 22.60
C TYR A 85 10.40 -50.10 21.19
N ASP A 86 10.23 -51.08 20.29
CA ASP A 86 10.77 -51.05 18.93
C ASP A 86 9.63 -50.90 17.91
N SER A 87 9.62 -49.78 17.18
CA SER A 87 8.60 -49.44 16.18
C SER A 87 9.07 -48.31 15.25
N PRO A 88 8.67 -48.33 13.96
CA PRO A 88 8.91 -47.20 13.05
C PRO A 88 8.36 -45.85 13.55
N ILE A 89 7.30 -45.87 14.37
CA ILE A 89 6.75 -44.68 15.05
C ILE A 89 7.81 -43.95 15.89
N VAL A 90 8.71 -44.66 16.55
CA VAL A 90 9.76 -44.02 17.36
C VAL A 90 10.70 -43.21 16.48
N LYS A 91 11.05 -43.75 15.31
CA LYS A 91 11.90 -43.06 14.36
C LYS A 91 11.20 -41.84 13.75
N LEU A 92 9.87 -41.89 13.59
CA LEU A 92 9.06 -40.73 13.23
C LEU A 92 9.04 -39.66 14.33
N ILE A 93 8.96 -40.06 15.61
CA ILE A 93 9.07 -39.15 16.77
C ILE A 93 10.44 -38.47 16.77
N ASP A 94 11.53 -39.23 16.61
CA ASP A 94 12.89 -38.69 16.50
C ASP A 94 13.00 -37.71 15.33
N GLY A 95 12.43 -38.08 14.17
CA GLY A 95 12.42 -37.22 12.99
C GLY A 95 11.71 -35.89 13.23
N ALA A 96 10.58 -35.90 13.92
CA ALA A 96 9.86 -34.69 14.29
C ALA A 96 10.63 -33.83 15.31
N PHE A 97 11.28 -34.43 16.30
CA PHE A 97 12.16 -33.69 17.22
C PHE A 97 13.31 -33.00 16.48
N ARG A 98 13.97 -33.71 15.56
CA ARG A 98 15.03 -33.14 14.71
C ARG A 98 14.54 -31.98 13.87
N CYS A 99 13.36 -32.09 13.27
CA CYS A 99 12.74 -30.99 12.52
C CYS A 99 12.39 -29.76 13.38
N LYS A 100 12.30 -29.92 14.71
CA LYS A 100 12.17 -28.81 15.68
C LYS A 100 13.50 -28.29 16.24
N GLY A 101 14.63 -28.86 15.82
CA GLY A 101 15.94 -28.56 16.39
C GLY A 101 16.10 -29.07 17.82
N MET A 102 15.37 -30.12 18.19
CA MET A 102 15.35 -30.72 19.53
C MET A 102 15.74 -32.21 19.48
N GLY A 103 15.96 -32.80 20.65
CA GLY A 103 16.26 -34.22 20.82
C GLY A 103 17.77 -34.53 20.90
N ASN A 104 18.10 -35.50 21.74
CA ASN A 104 19.46 -35.96 22.02
C ASN A 104 19.67 -37.46 21.69
N GLY A 105 18.61 -38.16 21.28
CA GLY A 105 18.62 -39.58 20.95
C GLY A 105 19.15 -39.91 19.55
N LYS A 106 19.49 -41.18 19.33
CA LYS A 106 19.81 -41.72 18.00
C LYS A 106 18.53 -41.79 17.16
N PHE A 107 18.60 -41.48 15.87
CA PHE A 107 17.49 -41.69 14.93
C PHE A 107 17.21 -43.19 14.75
N SER A 108 16.29 -43.70 15.55
CA SER A 108 16.19 -45.11 15.89
C SER A 108 14.74 -45.56 15.91
N THR A 109 14.48 -46.85 15.67
CA THR A 109 13.16 -47.44 15.90
C THR A 109 12.94 -47.81 17.38
N ILE A 110 13.98 -47.73 18.21
CA ILE A 110 13.94 -48.13 19.62
C ILE A 110 13.75 -46.90 20.53
N TYR A 111 12.67 -46.88 21.31
CA TYR A 111 12.35 -45.84 22.28
C TYR A 111 13.26 -45.95 23.51
N THR A 112 13.85 -44.84 23.94
CA THR A 112 14.81 -44.79 25.05
C THR A 112 14.50 -43.67 26.04
N LEU A 113 15.30 -43.56 27.09
CA LEU A 113 15.20 -42.45 28.05
C LEU A 113 15.51 -41.08 27.42
N ASP A 114 16.27 -41.03 26.32
CA ASP A 114 16.53 -39.79 25.57
C ASP A 114 15.22 -39.24 24.97
N ASN A 115 14.32 -40.11 24.51
CA ASN A 115 12.98 -39.71 24.05
C ASN A 115 12.14 -39.13 25.20
N ASP A 116 12.20 -39.74 26.39
CA ASP A 116 11.52 -39.23 27.58
C ASP A 116 12.03 -37.82 27.96
N GLU A 117 13.32 -37.58 27.86
CA GLU A 117 13.94 -36.28 28.12
C GLU A 117 13.52 -35.24 27.07
N ALA A 118 13.54 -35.59 25.78
CA ALA A 118 13.11 -34.71 24.69
C ALA A 118 11.62 -34.32 24.81
N THR A 119 10.73 -35.26 25.16
CA THR A 119 9.32 -34.95 25.42
C THR A 119 9.15 -34.03 26.62
N LYS A 120 9.90 -34.26 27.72
CA LYS A 120 9.87 -33.36 28.88
C LYS A 120 10.40 -31.97 28.52
N GLU A 121 11.44 -31.89 27.70
CA GLU A 121 12.01 -30.62 27.24
C GLU A 121 11.02 -29.84 26.38
N LEU A 122 10.34 -30.49 25.42
CA LEU A 122 9.26 -29.88 24.64
C LEU A 122 8.18 -29.26 25.53
N LYS A 123 7.73 -30.03 26.53
CA LYS A 123 6.71 -29.58 27.47
C LYS A 123 7.19 -28.41 28.34
N LYS A 124 8.44 -28.45 28.81
CA LYS A 124 9.06 -27.32 29.54
C LYS A 124 9.16 -26.08 28.67
N ASN A 125 9.60 -26.24 27.43
CA ASN A 125 9.68 -25.17 26.45
C ASN A 125 8.31 -24.56 26.14
N ALA A 126 7.25 -25.38 26.17
CA ALA A 126 5.85 -24.96 26.07
C ALA A 126 5.26 -24.38 27.37
N GLY A 127 6.02 -24.27 28.47
CA GLY A 127 5.60 -23.61 29.71
C GLY A 127 5.21 -24.51 30.88
N PHE A 128 5.48 -25.82 30.82
CA PHE A 128 5.11 -26.76 31.89
C PHE A 128 6.30 -27.04 32.82
N GLU A 129 6.18 -26.75 34.11
CA GLU A 129 7.32 -26.80 35.05
C GLU A 129 7.78 -28.22 35.42
N ASN A 130 6.86 -29.16 35.58
CA ASN A 130 7.17 -30.55 35.99
C ASN A 130 6.45 -31.60 35.13
N PRO A 131 6.70 -31.64 33.81
CA PRO A 131 5.94 -32.50 32.92
C PRO A 131 6.33 -33.98 33.01
N THR A 132 5.37 -34.87 32.77
CA THR A 132 5.64 -36.28 32.48
C THR A 132 6.19 -36.46 31.06
N SER A 133 6.86 -37.58 30.79
CA SER A 133 7.27 -37.94 29.42
C SER A 133 6.14 -38.51 28.55
N THR A 134 4.90 -38.58 29.05
CA THR A 134 3.77 -39.10 28.27
C THR A 134 3.55 -38.28 27.00
N LEU A 135 3.73 -38.88 25.83
CA LEU A 135 3.46 -38.25 24.54
C LEU A 135 2.06 -38.68 24.06
N ASP A 136 1.02 -38.05 24.64
CA ASP A 136 -0.36 -38.21 24.15
C ASP A 136 -0.58 -37.48 22.81
N SER A 137 -1.77 -37.63 22.24
CA SER A 137 -2.10 -37.05 20.94
C SER A 137 -2.05 -35.53 20.91
N THR A 138 -2.24 -34.84 22.04
CA THR A 138 -2.13 -33.37 22.12
C THR A 138 -0.68 -32.94 21.95
N TRP A 139 0.24 -33.62 22.64
CA TRP A 139 1.67 -33.36 22.50
C TRP A 139 2.26 -33.89 21.20
N ALA A 140 1.76 -35.03 20.70
CA ALA A 140 2.15 -35.55 19.39
C ALA A 140 1.73 -34.58 18.28
N LYS A 141 0.51 -34.03 18.33
CA LYS A 141 0.07 -33.01 17.37
C LYS A 141 0.96 -31.76 17.40
N ALA A 142 1.37 -31.31 18.58
CA ALA A 142 2.32 -30.19 18.72
C ALA A 142 3.72 -30.52 18.19
N LEU A 143 4.14 -31.78 18.33
CA LEU A 143 5.41 -32.31 17.82
C LEU A 143 5.40 -32.40 16.28
N PHE A 144 4.34 -32.93 15.69
CA PHE A 144 4.15 -33.06 14.24
C PHE A 144 3.51 -31.80 13.63
N ASP A 145 4.09 -30.64 13.92
CA ASP A 145 3.67 -29.32 13.45
C ASP A 145 4.89 -28.39 13.29
N MET A 146 4.77 -27.32 12.50
CA MET A 146 5.84 -26.32 12.31
C MET A 146 6.06 -25.38 13.52
N SER A 147 5.25 -25.50 14.57
CA SER A 147 5.33 -24.71 15.80
C SER A 147 6.72 -24.79 16.44
N ALA A 148 7.32 -23.63 16.71
CA ALA A 148 8.55 -23.51 17.48
C ALA A 148 8.23 -23.26 18.97
N PHE A 149 8.97 -23.91 19.86
CA PHE A 149 8.80 -23.81 21.33
C PHE A 149 9.99 -23.11 22.02
N VAL A 150 10.94 -22.64 21.22
CA VAL A 150 12.12 -21.88 21.63
C VAL A 150 12.04 -20.49 21.04
N LEU A 151 12.70 -19.52 21.67
CA LEU A 151 12.75 -18.15 21.16
C LEU A 151 13.39 -18.14 19.76
N VAL A 152 12.66 -17.66 18.76
CA VAL A 152 13.18 -17.54 17.38
C VAL A 152 13.86 -16.19 17.16
N SER A 153 14.61 -16.06 16.07
CA SER A 153 15.16 -14.77 15.65
C SER A 153 14.04 -13.76 15.43
N GLY A 154 14.16 -12.57 16.01
CA GLY A 154 13.11 -11.55 16.01
C GLY A 154 12.00 -11.75 17.05
N GLY A 155 12.01 -12.87 17.78
CA GLY A 155 11.11 -13.15 18.90
C GLY A 155 11.41 -12.29 20.13
N ASN A 156 10.39 -12.09 20.95
CA ASN A 156 10.48 -11.36 22.22
C ASN A 156 10.31 -12.31 23.42
N GLU A 157 11.24 -12.28 24.36
CA GLU A 157 11.23 -13.20 25.52
C GLU A 157 10.00 -13.03 26.42
N ARG A 158 9.49 -11.80 26.57
CA ARG A 158 8.27 -11.57 27.36
C ARG A 158 7.01 -12.04 26.63
N THR A 159 6.96 -11.89 25.30
CA THR A 159 5.92 -12.52 24.48
C THR A 159 5.97 -14.05 24.63
N ARG A 160 7.19 -14.63 24.66
CA ARG A 160 7.36 -16.06 24.90
C ARG A 160 6.88 -16.49 26.28
N GLN A 161 7.22 -15.75 27.34
CA GLN A 161 6.71 -16.00 28.70
C GLN A 161 5.17 -16.01 28.75
N MET A 162 4.55 -15.07 28.04
CA MET A 162 3.11 -15.03 27.87
C MET A 162 2.58 -16.28 27.15
N GLN A 163 3.14 -16.65 26.00
CA GLN A 163 2.75 -17.86 25.25
C GLN A 163 2.84 -19.13 26.11
N GLN A 164 3.92 -19.27 26.88
CA GLN A 164 4.13 -20.37 27.83
C GLN A 164 3.05 -20.41 28.91
N THR A 165 2.70 -19.25 29.46
CA THR A 165 1.62 -19.14 30.45
C THR A 165 0.27 -19.53 29.84
N LEU A 166 -0.01 -19.10 28.62
CA LEU A 166 -1.25 -19.41 27.91
C LEU A 166 -1.38 -20.92 27.66
N ASN A 167 -0.31 -21.58 27.20
CA ASN A 167 -0.28 -23.03 27.06
C ASN A 167 -0.48 -23.75 28.39
N ASN A 168 0.20 -23.31 29.44
CA ASN A 168 0.12 -23.95 30.76
C ASN A 168 -1.31 -23.91 31.34
N LYS A 169 -2.04 -22.81 31.14
CA LYS A 169 -3.36 -22.59 31.75
C LYS A 169 -4.54 -22.95 30.86
N TYR A 170 -4.44 -22.72 29.55
CA TYR A 170 -5.60 -22.72 28.65
C TYR A 170 -5.50 -23.70 27.48
N SER A 171 -4.49 -24.58 27.47
CA SER A 171 -4.30 -25.59 26.41
C SER A 171 -5.45 -26.58 26.25
N GLN A 172 -6.31 -26.75 27.26
CA GLN A 172 -7.56 -27.52 27.12
C GLN A 172 -8.47 -26.98 26.01
N TRP A 173 -8.48 -25.66 25.76
CA TRP A 173 -9.30 -25.03 24.72
C TRP A 173 -8.52 -24.74 23.44
N THR A 174 -7.22 -24.48 23.55
CA THR A 174 -6.40 -24.00 22.44
C THR A 174 -5.54 -25.08 21.80
N GLY A 175 -5.36 -26.23 22.47
CA GLY A 175 -4.23 -27.11 22.22
C GLY A 175 -2.91 -26.46 22.66
N ILE A 176 -1.80 -27.03 22.21
CA ILE A 176 -0.46 -26.52 22.48
C ILE A 176 -0.01 -25.64 21.31
N LEU A 177 0.21 -24.36 21.57
CA LEU A 177 0.57 -23.34 20.59
C LEU A 177 2.08 -23.00 20.64
N PRO A 178 2.65 -22.39 19.59
CA PRO A 178 4.05 -21.95 19.60
C PRO A 178 4.43 -21.11 20.83
N CYS A 179 5.67 -21.28 21.28
CA CYS A 179 6.34 -20.46 22.28
C CYS A 179 7.61 -19.84 21.68
N ASP A 180 7.43 -19.19 20.53
CA ASP A 180 8.48 -18.64 19.67
C ASP A 180 8.86 -17.18 19.98
N GLY A 181 8.05 -16.50 20.79
CA GLY A 181 8.19 -15.09 21.11
C GLY A 181 7.60 -14.14 20.05
N ILE A 182 6.89 -14.65 19.05
CA ILE A 182 6.20 -13.85 18.03
C ILE A 182 4.71 -13.81 18.37
N TYR A 183 4.15 -12.61 18.55
CA TYR A 183 2.72 -12.46 18.81
C TYR A 183 1.94 -12.64 17.50
N GLN A 184 1.06 -13.64 17.46
CA GLN A 184 0.34 -14.04 16.24
C GLN A 184 -1.16 -14.20 16.52
N ARG A 185 -1.94 -14.41 15.45
CA ARG A 185 -3.37 -14.73 15.52
C ARG A 185 -3.69 -15.78 16.59
N ALA A 186 -2.98 -16.91 16.58
CA ALA A 186 -3.22 -18.00 17.54
C ALA A 186 -2.97 -17.56 18.99
N THR A 187 -1.95 -16.74 19.24
CA THR A 187 -1.66 -16.18 20.57
C THR A 187 -2.77 -15.22 21.03
N ASN A 188 -3.29 -14.37 20.14
CA ASN A 188 -4.44 -13.51 20.48
C ASN A 188 -5.72 -14.33 20.74
N THR A 189 -5.98 -15.33 19.93
CA THR A 189 -7.12 -16.24 20.14
C THR A 189 -7.00 -16.94 21.50
N ALA A 190 -5.80 -17.40 21.88
CA ALA A 190 -5.57 -18.00 23.20
C ALA A 190 -5.76 -17.02 24.36
N LEU A 191 -5.41 -15.74 24.19
CA LEU A 191 -5.75 -14.69 25.16
C LEU A 191 -7.26 -14.57 25.38
N ILE A 192 -8.05 -14.57 24.30
CA ILE A 192 -9.51 -14.45 24.39
C ILE A 192 -10.12 -15.71 25.01
N TYR A 193 -9.63 -16.90 24.66
CA TYR A 193 -10.02 -18.14 25.36
C TYR A 193 -9.72 -18.06 26.85
N GLY A 194 -8.52 -17.63 27.23
CA GLY A 194 -8.16 -17.42 28.63
C GLY A 194 -9.13 -16.47 29.32
N MET A 195 -9.46 -15.34 28.69
CA MET A 195 -10.38 -14.36 29.26
C MET A 195 -11.77 -14.94 29.45
N GLN A 196 -12.29 -15.70 28.48
CA GLN A 196 -13.57 -16.40 28.62
C GLN A 196 -13.56 -17.38 29.79
N VAL A 197 -12.47 -18.13 29.98
CA VAL A 197 -12.32 -19.05 31.12
C VAL A 197 -12.31 -18.30 32.45
N GLU A 198 -11.53 -17.21 32.57
CA GLU A 198 -11.46 -16.39 33.79
C GLU A 198 -12.79 -15.67 34.09
N LEU A 199 -13.62 -15.41 33.08
CA LEU A 199 -14.98 -14.87 33.22
C LEU A 199 -16.04 -15.94 33.56
N GLY A 200 -15.65 -17.21 33.70
CA GLY A 200 -16.59 -18.31 34.00
C GLY A 200 -17.36 -18.83 32.78
N LEU A 201 -16.91 -18.54 31.56
CA LEU A 201 -17.55 -18.92 30.29
C LEU A 201 -16.93 -20.18 29.66
N SER A 202 -16.19 -20.97 30.43
CA SER A 202 -15.42 -22.13 29.93
C SER A 202 -16.23 -23.14 29.11
N ALA A 203 -17.53 -23.32 29.42
CA ALA A 203 -18.43 -24.25 28.72
C ALA A 203 -18.85 -23.77 27.33
N VAL A 204 -18.73 -22.47 27.04
CA VAL A 204 -19.12 -21.84 25.77
C VAL A 204 -17.97 -21.07 25.12
N ALA A 205 -16.75 -21.21 25.65
CA ALA A 205 -15.57 -20.51 25.17
C ALA A 205 -15.27 -20.90 23.71
N ASN A 206 -15.01 -19.90 22.89
CA ASN A 206 -14.87 -20.03 21.44
C ASN A 206 -13.79 -19.11 20.86
N GLY A 207 -13.03 -18.39 21.70
CA GLY A 207 -11.96 -17.50 21.27
C GLY A 207 -12.43 -16.22 20.58
N ASN A 208 -13.74 -15.93 20.59
CA ASN A 208 -14.32 -14.68 20.08
C ASN A 208 -14.81 -13.79 21.23
N PHE A 209 -14.48 -12.49 21.19
CA PHE A 209 -14.98 -11.49 22.15
C PHE A 209 -16.40 -11.05 21.77
N GLY A 210 -17.32 -12.01 21.75
CA GLY A 210 -18.72 -11.82 21.37
C GLY A 210 -19.62 -11.35 22.52
N PRO A 211 -20.95 -11.30 22.29
CA PRO A 211 -21.92 -10.75 23.24
C PRO A 211 -21.82 -11.33 24.66
N ALA A 212 -21.66 -12.65 24.82
CA ALA A 212 -21.54 -13.26 26.14
C ALA A 212 -20.28 -12.81 26.90
N THR A 213 -19.16 -12.64 26.19
CA THR A 213 -17.91 -12.12 26.76
C THR A 213 -18.04 -10.65 27.12
N GLN A 214 -18.68 -9.85 26.25
CA GLN A 214 -18.96 -8.43 26.49
C GLN A 214 -19.86 -8.22 27.70
N GLU A 215 -20.92 -9.02 27.85
CA GLU A 215 -21.83 -8.97 28.99
C GLU A 215 -21.12 -9.33 30.30
N ALA A 216 -20.41 -10.47 30.33
CA ALA A 216 -19.71 -10.92 31.53
C ALA A 216 -18.59 -9.95 31.95
N TYR A 217 -17.75 -9.53 30.99
CA TYR A 217 -16.69 -8.55 31.25
C TYR A 217 -17.26 -7.19 31.66
N GLY A 218 -18.25 -6.70 30.92
CA GLY A 218 -18.91 -5.41 31.17
C GLY A 218 -19.54 -5.35 32.55
N ALA A 219 -20.18 -6.43 33.01
CA ALA A 219 -20.75 -6.51 34.35
C ALA A 219 -19.67 -6.40 35.45
N LEU A 220 -18.53 -7.08 35.31
CA LEU A 220 -17.42 -6.95 36.26
C LEU A 220 -16.80 -5.55 36.21
N ALA A 221 -16.59 -5.02 35.00
CA ALA A 221 -16.01 -3.71 34.79
C ALA A 221 -16.87 -2.60 35.44
N ALA A 222 -18.18 -2.62 35.20
CA ALA A 222 -19.14 -1.64 35.73
C ALA A 222 -19.28 -1.67 37.26
N ASN A 223 -18.94 -2.79 37.90
CA ASN A 223 -18.94 -2.93 39.37
C ASN A 223 -17.55 -2.79 39.99
N HIS A 224 -16.54 -2.35 39.23
CA HIS A 224 -15.14 -2.23 39.69
C HIS A 224 -14.53 -3.54 40.21
N GLN A 225 -14.91 -4.67 39.61
CA GLN A 225 -14.52 -6.01 40.07
C GLN A 225 -13.41 -6.67 39.26
N ILE A 226 -12.90 -6.04 38.20
CA ILE A 226 -11.83 -6.62 37.36
C ILE A 226 -10.57 -6.92 38.18
N GLY A 227 -10.17 -6.00 39.05
CA GLY A 227 -8.99 -6.16 39.92
C GLY A 227 -9.07 -7.31 40.94
N ASN A 228 -10.26 -7.90 41.15
CA ASN A 228 -10.44 -9.04 42.06
C ASN A 228 -10.11 -10.38 41.41
N ASN A 229 -9.87 -10.41 40.09
CA ASN A 229 -9.54 -11.62 39.34
C ASN A 229 -8.12 -11.51 38.78
N ASN A 230 -7.16 -12.10 39.49
CA ASN A 230 -5.75 -12.01 39.12
C ASN A 230 -5.43 -12.65 37.76
N GLY A 231 -6.15 -13.72 37.39
CA GLY A 231 -6.01 -14.35 36.08
C GLY A 231 -6.45 -13.43 34.95
N LEU A 232 -7.61 -12.79 35.13
CA LEU A 232 -8.15 -11.82 34.18
C LEU A 232 -7.23 -10.60 34.02
N VAL A 233 -6.71 -10.06 35.13
CA VAL A 233 -5.77 -8.92 35.09
C VAL A 233 -4.46 -9.29 34.40
N LEU A 234 -3.93 -10.50 34.62
CA LEU A 234 -2.72 -10.96 33.95
C LEU A 234 -2.90 -11.02 32.42
N LEU A 235 -4.06 -11.49 31.95
CA LEU A 235 -4.39 -11.51 30.52
C LEU A 235 -4.50 -10.10 29.92
N LEU A 236 -5.05 -9.13 30.69
CA LEU A 236 -5.08 -7.72 30.28
C LEU A 236 -3.67 -7.13 30.21
N GLN A 237 -2.80 -7.43 31.18
CA GLN A 237 -1.39 -7.02 31.16
C GLN A 237 -0.65 -7.57 29.94
N TYR A 238 -0.90 -8.83 29.56
CA TYR A 238 -0.38 -9.41 28.33
C TYR A 238 -0.84 -8.67 27.08
N ALA A 239 -2.15 -8.42 26.93
CA ALA A 239 -2.67 -7.67 25.79
C ALA A 239 -2.12 -6.23 25.74
N LEU A 240 -2.00 -5.58 26.91
CA LEU A 240 -1.46 -4.23 27.05
C LEU A 240 0.02 -4.16 26.66
N TYR A 241 0.82 -5.14 27.09
CA TYR A 241 2.23 -5.27 26.72
C TYR A 241 2.40 -5.36 25.19
N GLN A 242 1.56 -6.15 24.51
CA GLN A 242 1.64 -6.29 23.05
C GLN A 242 1.19 -5.03 22.32
N ASN A 243 0.11 -4.39 22.77
CA ASN A 243 -0.38 -3.17 22.13
C ASN A 243 0.57 -1.97 22.33
N LEU A 244 1.35 -1.95 23.41
CA LEU A 244 2.34 -0.90 23.71
C LEU A 244 3.77 -1.27 23.30
N ILE A 245 4.00 -2.40 22.63
CA ILE A 245 5.37 -2.86 22.32
C ILE A 245 6.16 -1.85 21.47
N ASN A 246 5.46 -1.06 20.65
CA ASN A 246 6.01 0.00 19.82
C ASN A 246 5.74 1.41 20.38
N VAL A 247 5.15 1.52 21.58
CA VAL A 247 4.69 2.78 22.18
C VAL A 247 5.38 3.02 23.53
N GLY A 248 6.51 3.73 23.50
CA GLY A 248 7.24 4.15 24.71
C GLY A 248 8.01 3.02 25.42
N PRO A 249 8.62 3.29 26.59
CA PRO A 249 9.32 2.25 27.36
C PRO A 249 8.32 1.20 27.87
N ASN A 250 8.47 -0.03 27.43
CA ASN A 250 7.54 -1.10 27.75
C ASN A 250 7.78 -1.68 29.16
N THR A 251 7.07 -1.14 30.15
CA THR A 251 7.20 -1.48 31.57
C THR A 251 6.00 -2.25 32.13
N VAL A 252 5.07 -2.72 31.28
CA VAL A 252 3.86 -3.41 31.75
C VAL A 252 4.26 -4.64 32.58
N PRO A 253 3.87 -4.74 33.87
CA PRO A 253 4.22 -5.89 34.70
C PRO A 253 3.30 -7.07 34.40
N PHE A 254 3.73 -8.29 34.76
CA PHE A 254 2.94 -9.53 34.66
C PHE A 254 2.63 -10.06 36.05
N THR A 255 1.99 -9.24 36.88
CA THR A 255 1.71 -9.48 38.30
C THR A 255 0.32 -10.09 38.54
N GLY A 256 -0.61 -9.91 37.60
CA GLY A 256 -2.02 -10.21 37.82
C GLY A 256 -2.71 -9.23 38.76
N GLU A 257 -2.14 -8.04 38.98
CA GLU A 257 -2.71 -6.99 39.83
C GLU A 257 -2.84 -5.68 39.05
N LEU A 258 -3.86 -4.88 39.34
CA LEU A 258 -3.98 -3.51 38.81
C LEU A 258 -3.04 -2.58 39.60
N ASP A 259 -1.75 -2.87 39.51
CA ASP A 259 -0.68 -2.08 40.11
C ASP A 259 -0.51 -0.72 39.42
N THR A 260 0.32 0.14 40.02
CA THR A 260 0.51 1.52 39.54
C THR A 260 1.04 1.56 38.12
N GLU A 261 1.94 0.65 37.78
CA GLU A 261 2.52 0.49 36.44
C GLU A 261 1.47 0.03 35.42
N THR A 262 0.59 -0.90 35.78
CA THR A 262 -0.52 -1.37 34.94
C THR A 262 -1.52 -0.25 34.68
N THR A 263 -1.96 0.46 35.72
CA THR A 263 -2.86 1.62 35.58
C THR A 263 -2.24 2.72 34.72
N SER A 264 -0.93 2.98 34.88
CA SER A 264 -0.22 3.97 34.06
C SER A 264 -0.13 3.56 32.60
N ALA A 265 0.12 2.26 32.33
CA ALA A 265 0.13 1.73 30.98
C ALA A 265 -1.27 1.74 30.34
N LEU A 266 -2.33 1.45 31.11
CA LEU A 266 -3.71 1.57 30.64
C LEU A 266 -4.04 3.01 30.26
N LEU A 267 -3.63 3.98 31.09
CA LEU A 267 -3.79 5.41 30.78
C LEU A 267 -3.05 5.78 29.49
N LEU A 268 -1.79 5.34 29.33
CA LEU A 268 -1.01 5.57 28.12
C LEU A 268 -1.71 4.97 26.89
N PHE A 269 -2.21 3.74 26.99
CA PHE A 269 -2.92 3.07 25.90
C PHE A 269 -4.22 3.79 25.51
N GLN A 270 -5.03 4.16 26.50
CA GLN A 270 -6.28 4.90 26.28
C GLN A 270 -6.02 6.26 25.60
N PHE A 271 -4.99 6.97 26.06
CA PHE A 271 -4.55 8.22 25.42
C PHE A 271 -4.03 7.97 23.99
N PHE A 272 -3.18 6.96 23.83
CA PHE A 272 -2.57 6.62 22.55
C PHE A 272 -3.59 6.23 21.47
N LEU A 273 -4.67 5.53 21.82
CA LEU A 273 -5.77 5.21 20.91
C LEU A 273 -6.87 6.28 20.87
N ASN A 274 -6.71 7.39 21.58
CA ASN A 274 -7.71 8.45 21.72
C ASN A 274 -9.11 7.92 22.12
N LEU A 275 -9.16 7.03 23.12
CA LEU A 275 -10.42 6.50 23.65
C LEU A 275 -11.08 7.53 24.57
N THR A 276 -12.02 8.32 24.03
CA THR A 276 -12.61 9.47 24.75
C THR A 276 -13.79 9.12 25.65
N GLU A 277 -14.32 7.91 25.51
CA GLU A 277 -15.52 7.40 26.18
C GLU A 277 -15.23 6.49 27.37
N VAL A 278 -13.95 6.34 27.74
CA VAL A 278 -13.58 5.53 28.90
C VAL A 278 -14.24 6.06 30.17
N THR A 279 -14.78 5.14 30.97
CA THR A 279 -15.54 5.49 32.18
C THR A 279 -14.64 6.03 33.30
N GLU A 280 -13.43 5.48 33.41
CA GLU A 280 -12.40 5.90 34.35
C GLU A 280 -11.01 5.72 33.69
N SER A 281 -10.23 6.79 33.65
CA SER A 281 -8.89 6.75 33.04
C SER A 281 -7.95 5.85 33.84
N GLY A 282 -7.22 4.97 33.15
CA GLY A 282 -6.34 3.97 33.76
C GLY A 282 -7.05 2.72 34.29
N TYR A 283 -8.37 2.61 34.12
CA TYR A 283 -9.15 1.40 34.44
C TYR A 283 -9.53 0.65 33.16
N PRO A 284 -9.43 -0.71 33.11
CA PRO A 284 -9.72 -1.48 31.91
C PRO A 284 -11.24 -1.72 31.77
N ASP A 285 -11.99 -0.69 31.42
CA ASP A 285 -13.42 -0.84 31.09
C ASP A 285 -13.65 -1.66 29.81
N LEU A 286 -14.92 -1.91 29.46
CA LEU A 286 -15.26 -2.76 28.33
C LEU A 286 -14.66 -2.24 27.01
N THR A 287 -14.74 -0.92 26.76
CA THR A 287 -14.18 -0.29 25.56
C THR A 287 -12.66 -0.43 25.49
N THR A 288 -11.98 -0.29 26.63
CA THR A 288 -10.54 -0.51 26.74
C THR A 288 -10.19 -1.98 26.48
N ALA A 289 -10.89 -2.92 27.10
CA ALA A 289 -10.64 -4.35 26.94
C ALA A 289 -10.89 -4.83 25.50
N MET A 290 -11.96 -4.37 24.86
CA MET A 290 -12.20 -4.67 23.44
C MET A 290 -11.11 -4.10 22.56
N SER A 291 -10.64 -2.87 22.81
CA SER A 291 -9.55 -2.25 22.04
C SER A 291 -8.20 -2.94 22.22
N LEU A 292 -7.98 -3.61 23.36
CA LEU A 292 -6.81 -4.45 23.60
C LEU A 292 -6.86 -5.78 22.83
N MET A 293 -8.04 -6.38 22.70
CA MET A 293 -8.22 -7.75 22.21
C MET A 293 -8.62 -7.84 20.73
N LEU A 294 -9.27 -6.82 20.20
CA LEU A 294 -9.82 -6.78 18.85
C LEU A 294 -9.14 -5.67 18.04
N SER A 295 -8.81 -5.94 16.77
CA SER A 295 -8.24 -4.91 15.89
C SER A 295 -9.17 -3.69 15.78
N SER A 296 -10.47 -3.94 15.60
CA SER A 296 -11.54 -2.94 15.52
C SER A 296 -11.86 -2.24 16.84
N GLY A 297 -11.41 -2.80 17.97
CA GLY A 297 -11.86 -2.41 19.30
C GLY A 297 -13.38 -2.48 19.47
N ASP A 298 -13.92 -1.56 20.28
CA ASP A 298 -15.36 -1.43 20.49
C ASP A 298 -16.05 -0.76 19.28
N PRO A 299 -16.94 -1.45 18.54
CA PRO A 299 -17.63 -0.88 17.38
C PRO A 299 -18.62 0.25 17.74
N ASN A 300 -18.95 0.41 19.03
CA ASN A 300 -19.85 1.43 19.54
C ASN A 300 -19.13 2.66 20.10
N ARG A 301 -17.79 2.68 20.08
CA ARG A 301 -17.01 3.85 20.51
C ARG A 301 -17.39 5.10 19.73
N LYS A 302 -17.20 6.26 20.37
CA LYS A 302 -17.48 7.55 19.72
C LYS A 302 -16.54 7.74 18.54
N PHE A 303 -17.05 8.40 17.52
CA PHE A 303 -16.29 8.72 16.32
C PHE A 303 -16.66 10.11 15.84
N TYR A 304 -15.69 10.75 15.18
CA TYR A 304 -15.84 12.10 14.63
C TYR A 304 -15.39 12.15 13.17
N ALA A 305 -14.98 11.01 12.61
CA ALA A 305 -14.60 10.86 11.23
C ALA A 305 -15.38 9.71 10.61
N VAL A 306 -15.66 9.85 9.33
CA VAL A 306 -16.21 8.78 8.50
C VAL A 306 -15.48 8.76 7.18
N ASP A 307 -15.54 7.66 6.44
CA ASP A 307 -15.26 7.66 5.01
C ASP A 307 -16.42 7.04 4.24
N THR A 308 -16.54 7.43 2.98
CA THR A 308 -17.63 6.98 2.10
C THR A 308 -17.19 7.04 0.65
N SER A 309 -17.68 6.10 -0.16
CA SER A 309 -17.32 5.97 -1.56
C SER A 309 -18.09 6.94 -2.46
N GLU A 310 -19.34 7.27 -2.16
CA GLU A 310 -20.20 8.07 -3.02
C GLU A 310 -20.01 9.59 -2.85
N GLN A 311 -20.24 10.35 -3.93
CA GLN A 311 -20.32 11.81 -3.87
C GLN A 311 -21.48 12.27 -2.99
N LEU A 312 -21.23 13.25 -2.13
CA LEU A 312 -22.21 13.74 -1.16
C LEU A 312 -23.00 14.93 -1.66
N THR A 313 -24.32 14.86 -1.48
CA THR A 313 -25.23 15.99 -1.66
C THR A 313 -25.21 16.92 -0.44
N THR A 314 -25.63 18.17 -0.61
CA THR A 314 -25.73 19.14 0.50
C THR A 314 -26.63 18.66 1.65
N THR A 315 -27.68 17.87 1.34
CA THR A 315 -28.55 17.26 2.35
C THR A 315 -27.79 16.24 3.19
N GLN A 316 -27.02 15.35 2.54
CA GLN A 316 -26.18 14.36 3.22
C GLN A 316 -25.07 15.02 4.06
N ILE A 317 -24.42 16.05 3.52
CA ILE A 317 -23.43 16.86 4.25
C ILE A 317 -24.05 17.46 5.52
N THR A 318 -25.27 17.97 5.43
CA THR A 318 -26.01 18.51 6.59
C THR A 318 -26.33 17.41 7.61
N THR A 319 -26.71 16.21 7.15
CA THR A 319 -26.90 15.06 8.03
C THR A 319 -25.63 14.74 8.82
N LEU A 320 -24.48 14.63 8.14
CA LEU A 320 -23.21 14.30 8.77
C LEU A 320 -22.78 15.37 9.77
N LYS A 321 -22.94 16.66 9.42
CA LYS A 321 -22.70 17.78 10.35
C LYS A 321 -23.56 17.68 11.60
N ASN A 322 -24.86 17.40 11.45
CA ASN A 322 -25.78 17.25 12.57
C ASN A 322 -25.47 16.02 13.44
N ALA A 323 -24.87 14.99 12.86
CA ALA A 323 -24.35 13.82 13.58
C ALA A 323 -23.02 14.10 14.31
N GLY A 324 -22.45 15.31 14.17
CA GLY A 324 -21.21 15.70 14.84
C GLY A 324 -19.94 15.26 14.13
N ILE A 325 -20.03 14.86 12.87
CA ILE A 325 -18.86 14.51 12.04
C ILE A 325 -18.03 15.76 11.76
N LYS A 326 -16.71 15.61 11.91
CA LYS A 326 -15.70 16.65 11.74
C LYS A 326 -14.69 16.34 10.64
N TYR A 327 -14.49 15.07 10.30
CA TYR A 327 -13.58 14.66 9.23
C TYR A 327 -14.28 13.70 8.28
N ILE A 328 -13.93 13.77 7.00
CA ILE A 328 -14.51 12.88 6.00
C ILE A 328 -13.49 12.38 4.98
N GLY A 329 -13.32 11.06 4.93
CA GLY A 329 -12.58 10.36 3.89
C GLY A 329 -13.31 10.41 2.56
N ARG A 330 -12.67 10.99 1.55
CA ARG A 330 -13.20 11.08 0.19
C ARG A 330 -12.12 10.73 -0.81
N TYR A 331 -12.53 10.03 -1.86
CA TYR A 331 -11.64 9.51 -2.88
C TYR A 331 -11.31 10.59 -3.91
N LEU A 332 -10.07 10.61 -4.38
CA LEU A 332 -9.63 11.58 -5.39
C LEU A 332 -10.08 11.21 -6.81
N THR A 333 -10.33 9.92 -7.05
CA THR A 333 -10.53 9.33 -8.38
C THR A 333 -11.53 8.18 -8.33
N GLY A 334 -11.88 7.63 -9.50
CA GLY A 334 -12.57 6.35 -9.64
C GLY A 334 -14.10 6.39 -9.58
N THR A 335 -14.68 5.20 -9.65
CA THR A 335 -16.12 4.91 -9.57
C THR A 335 -16.37 3.70 -8.67
N VAL A 336 -17.59 3.54 -8.16
CA VAL A 336 -18.00 2.43 -7.28
C VAL A 336 -19.20 1.66 -7.83
N GLY A 337 -19.24 0.36 -7.54
CA GLY A 337 -20.33 -0.54 -7.94
C GLY A 337 -20.34 -0.88 -9.44
N ASN A 338 -21.23 -1.79 -9.82
CA ASN A 338 -21.37 -2.23 -11.22
C ASN A 338 -21.97 -1.13 -12.12
N ASP A 339 -22.61 -0.13 -11.53
CA ASP A 339 -23.22 1.01 -12.22
C ASP A 339 -22.25 2.19 -12.41
N PHE A 340 -20.97 2.02 -12.03
CA PHE A 340 -19.92 3.04 -12.15
C PHE A 340 -20.31 4.39 -11.53
N ILE A 341 -20.89 4.35 -10.32
CA ILE A 341 -21.30 5.56 -9.58
C ILE A 341 -20.04 6.39 -9.29
N PRO A 342 -20.03 7.71 -9.54
CA PRO A 342 -18.88 8.56 -9.26
C PRO A 342 -18.38 8.44 -7.82
N LYS A 343 -17.10 8.04 -7.66
CA LYS A 343 -16.44 7.90 -6.35
C LYS A 343 -15.64 9.16 -5.98
N TYR A 344 -15.11 9.83 -7.00
CA TYR A 344 -14.22 10.98 -6.87
C TYR A 344 -14.89 12.21 -6.24
N LEU A 345 -14.12 12.93 -5.41
CA LEU A 345 -14.48 14.21 -4.82
C LEU A 345 -14.54 15.31 -5.89
N THR A 346 -15.50 16.23 -5.76
CA THR A 346 -15.59 17.41 -6.63
C THR A 346 -15.25 18.70 -5.88
N VAL A 347 -14.86 19.76 -6.61
CA VAL A 347 -14.61 21.09 -6.02
C VAL A 347 -15.85 21.62 -5.27
N ASN A 348 -17.05 21.41 -5.82
CA ASN A 348 -18.30 21.84 -5.17
C ASN A 348 -18.56 21.05 -3.88
N GLU A 349 -18.37 19.73 -3.91
CA GLU A 349 -18.49 18.89 -2.72
C GLU A 349 -17.46 19.30 -1.65
N ALA A 350 -16.20 19.51 -2.04
CA ALA A 350 -15.13 19.93 -1.14
C ALA A 350 -15.46 21.27 -0.44
N ASN A 351 -15.89 22.28 -1.20
CA ASN A 351 -16.32 23.56 -0.64
C ASN A 351 -17.51 23.39 0.32
N ASN A 352 -18.54 22.62 -0.06
CA ASN A 352 -19.69 22.38 0.81
C ASN A 352 -19.32 21.67 2.12
N LEU A 353 -18.36 20.73 2.09
CA LEU A 353 -17.85 20.05 3.28
C LEU A 353 -17.09 21.01 4.20
N ILE A 354 -16.22 21.85 3.62
CA ILE A 354 -15.44 22.85 4.37
C ILE A 354 -16.35 23.93 4.97
N ASP A 355 -17.33 24.43 4.22
CA ASP A 355 -18.34 25.39 4.71
C ASP A 355 -19.22 24.79 5.81
N ALA A 356 -19.44 23.47 5.76
CA ALA A 356 -20.10 22.75 6.83
C ALA A 356 -19.24 22.63 8.10
N GLY A 357 -17.95 22.96 8.03
CA GLY A 357 -16.98 22.90 9.14
C GLY A 357 -16.27 21.55 9.26
N MET A 358 -16.27 20.74 8.19
CA MET A 358 -15.59 19.44 8.15
C MET A 358 -14.24 19.55 7.43
N ALA A 359 -13.28 18.74 7.87
CA ALA A 359 -12.01 18.54 7.20
C ALA A 359 -12.08 17.31 6.27
N ILE A 360 -11.41 17.38 5.13
CA ILE A 360 -11.40 16.28 4.14
C ILE A 360 -10.13 15.44 4.33
N ILE A 361 -10.27 14.12 4.30
CA ILE A 361 -9.17 13.15 4.30
C ILE A 361 -9.03 12.61 2.86
N PRO A 362 -8.00 13.00 2.10
CA PRO A 362 -7.84 12.56 0.71
C PRO A 362 -7.41 11.09 0.62
N ILE A 363 -8.18 10.28 -0.10
CA ILE A 363 -7.89 8.85 -0.31
C ILE A 363 -7.65 8.60 -1.80
N TYR A 364 -6.63 7.81 -2.13
CA TYR A 364 -6.42 7.31 -3.49
C TYR A 364 -6.60 5.78 -3.53
N GLN A 365 -7.55 5.34 -4.37
CA GLN A 365 -7.85 3.93 -4.58
C GLN A 365 -8.58 3.72 -5.93
N ASP A 366 -7.82 3.38 -6.98
CA ASP A 366 -8.34 2.96 -8.29
C ASP A 366 -8.07 1.48 -8.59
N ASN A 367 -7.64 0.73 -7.59
CA ASN A 367 -7.18 -0.65 -7.75
C ASN A 367 -8.33 -1.66 -7.93
N ASN A 368 -8.00 -2.77 -8.59
CA ASN A 368 -8.65 -4.06 -8.33
C ASN A 368 -7.85 -4.70 -7.18
N PRO A 369 -8.44 -5.05 -6.02
CA PRO A 369 -7.72 -5.41 -4.81
C PRO A 369 -6.99 -6.77 -4.93
N MET A 370 -5.85 -6.77 -5.62
CA MET A 370 -4.99 -7.94 -5.83
C MET A 370 -3.51 -7.58 -5.63
N ILE A 371 -2.73 -8.48 -5.03
CA ILE A 371 -1.31 -8.24 -4.69
C ILE A 371 -0.47 -7.84 -5.90
N SER A 372 -0.73 -8.41 -7.08
CA SER A 372 0.04 -8.11 -8.29
C SER A 372 -0.17 -6.70 -8.85
N TYR A 373 -1.17 -5.95 -8.38
CA TYR A 373 -1.35 -4.54 -8.73
C TYR A 373 -0.20 -3.68 -8.19
N TYR A 374 0.27 -3.98 -6.98
CA TYR A 374 1.26 -3.18 -6.28
C TYR A 374 2.67 -3.46 -6.82
N THR A 375 3.05 -2.66 -7.81
CA THR A 375 4.39 -2.64 -8.43
C THR A 375 4.98 -1.24 -8.34
N TYR A 376 6.29 -1.12 -8.55
CA TYR A 376 6.97 0.18 -8.56
C TYR A 376 6.38 1.13 -9.62
N GLU A 377 6.20 0.62 -10.85
CA GLU A 377 5.66 1.39 -11.97
C GLU A 377 4.21 1.82 -11.72
N GLN A 378 3.39 0.95 -11.12
CA GLN A 378 2.04 1.30 -10.71
C GLN A 378 2.06 2.42 -9.66
N GLY A 379 2.96 2.35 -8.66
CA GLY A 379 3.11 3.40 -7.65
C GLY A 379 3.49 4.75 -8.25
N VAL A 380 4.32 4.77 -9.29
CA VAL A 380 4.64 6.01 -10.03
C VAL A 380 3.39 6.55 -10.75
N SER A 381 2.64 5.68 -11.44
CA SER A 381 1.42 6.07 -12.15
C SER A 381 0.36 6.64 -11.20
N ASP A 382 0.08 5.92 -10.11
CA ASP A 382 -0.93 6.27 -9.11
C ASP A 382 -0.59 7.59 -8.40
N ALA A 383 0.68 7.80 -8.06
CA ALA A 383 1.11 9.05 -7.44
C ALA A 383 0.86 10.25 -8.35
N ASN A 384 1.17 10.14 -9.65
CA ASN A 384 0.91 11.21 -10.61
C ASN A 384 -0.59 11.49 -10.75
N ALA A 385 -1.43 10.44 -10.85
CA ALA A 385 -2.88 10.58 -10.93
C ALA A 385 -3.47 11.23 -9.67
N ALA A 386 -3.06 10.77 -8.48
CA ALA A 386 -3.51 11.31 -7.20
C ALA A 386 -3.11 12.78 -7.04
N PHE A 387 -1.85 13.13 -7.37
CA PHE A 387 -1.36 14.51 -7.21
C PHE A 387 -2.01 15.47 -8.22
N ALA A 388 -2.29 15.01 -9.44
CA ALA A 388 -3.03 15.80 -10.41
C ALA A 388 -4.49 16.04 -9.98
N ALA A 389 -5.16 15.03 -9.42
CA ALA A 389 -6.50 15.16 -8.87
C ALA A 389 -6.54 16.13 -7.67
N ALA A 390 -5.60 15.99 -6.74
CA ALA A 390 -5.47 16.87 -5.58
C ALA A 390 -5.23 18.34 -5.97
N ASP A 391 -4.36 18.58 -6.97
CA ASP A 391 -4.15 19.93 -7.51
C ASP A 391 -5.41 20.49 -8.18
N SER A 392 -6.14 19.67 -8.93
CA SER A 392 -7.39 20.08 -9.59
C SER A 392 -8.49 20.45 -8.59
N LEU A 393 -8.42 19.88 -7.38
CA LEU A 393 -9.28 20.19 -6.25
C LEU A 393 -8.82 21.41 -5.45
N GLY A 394 -7.62 21.95 -5.73
CA GLY A 394 -7.06 23.09 -5.01
C GLY A 394 -6.46 22.76 -3.66
N PHE A 395 -6.03 21.53 -3.43
CA PHE A 395 -5.41 21.15 -2.17
C PHE A 395 -4.07 21.86 -1.97
N ASN A 396 -3.80 22.26 -0.73
CA ASN A 396 -2.55 22.95 -0.39
C ASN A 396 -1.34 22.00 -0.50
N LYS A 397 -0.18 22.54 -0.87
CA LYS A 397 1.08 21.80 -0.82
C LYS A 397 1.31 21.23 0.58
N GLY A 398 1.83 20.01 0.66
CA GLY A 398 2.04 19.28 1.91
C GLY A 398 0.79 18.59 2.50
N THR A 399 -0.36 18.65 1.81
CA THR A 399 -1.51 17.79 2.15
C THR A 399 -1.11 16.32 2.10
N VAL A 400 -1.56 15.53 3.08
CA VAL A 400 -1.35 14.08 3.11
C VAL A 400 -2.41 13.40 2.24
N ILE A 401 -1.98 12.51 1.34
CA ILE A 401 -2.86 11.68 0.52
C ILE A 401 -2.64 10.22 0.91
N TYR A 402 -3.70 9.51 1.29
CA TYR A 402 -3.64 8.12 1.74
C TYR A 402 -3.83 7.16 0.57
N PHE A 403 -2.75 6.47 0.18
CA PHE A 403 -2.77 5.45 -0.87
C PHE A 403 -3.20 4.10 -0.28
N ALA A 404 -4.25 3.51 -0.84
CA ALA A 404 -4.90 2.33 -0.26
C ALA A 404 -4.25 1.00 -0.66
N VAL A 405 -3.91 0.20 0.36
CA VAL A 405 -3.62 -1.23 0.26
C VAL A 405 -4.81 -2.02 0.77
N ASP A 406 -5.82 -2.15 -0.08
CA ASP A 406 -7.12 -2.75 0.25
C ASP A 406 -7.17 -4.26 -0.05
N VAL A 407 -6.20 -5.00 0.50
CA VAL A 407 -6.07 -6.45 0.32
C VAL A 407 -5.40 -7.07 1.54
N ASP A 408 -5.72 -8.32 1.86
CA ASP A 408 -5.03 -9.07 2.93
C ASP A 408 -3.62 -9.47 2.51
N ALA A 409 -2.68 -8.52 2.60
CA ALA A 409 -1.27 -8.73 2.29
C ALA A 409 -0.54 -9.44 3.45
N LEU A 410 0.09 -10.57 3.14
CA LEU A 410 0.99 -11.26 4.07
C LEU A 410 2.33 -10.51 4.17
N ASP A 411 3.14 -10.86 5.16
CA ASP A 411 4.45 -10.21 5.35
C ASP A 411 5.39 -10.36 4.14
N SER A 412 5.31 -11.49 3.44
CA SER A 412 5.99 -11.73 2.17
C SER A 412 5.52 -10.77 1.08
N ASP A 413 4.20 -10.60 0.94
CA ASP A 413 3.60 -9.74 -0.09
C ASP A 413 3.96 -8.27 0.17
N ILE A 414 4.00 -7.86 1.44
CA ILE A 414 4.46 -6.52 1.82
C ILE A 414 5.89 -6.29 1.34
N THR A 415 6.75 -7.29 1.52
CA THR A 415 8.16 -7.22 1.10
C THR A 415 8.30 -7.17 -0.41
N THR A 416 7.57 -8.00 -1.15
CA THR A 416 7.78 -8.20 -2.59
C THR A 416 6.98 -7.23 -3.47
N ASN A 417 5.88 -6.66 -2.97
CA ASN A 417 4.94 -5.88 -3.77
C ASN A 417 4.65 -4.50 -3.15
N ILE A 418 4.23 -4.46 -1.89
CA ILE A 418 3.77 -3.20 -1.27
C ILE A 418 4.92 -2.22 -1.06
N LEU A 419 6.08 -2.67 -0.55
CA LEU A 419 7.25 -1.79 -0.39
C LEU A 419 7.77 -1.24 -1.73
N PRO A 420 7.92 -2.04 -2.81
CA PRO A 420 8.22 -1.51 -4.14
C PRO A 420 7.21 -0.48 -4.66
N TYR A 421 5.91 -0.72 -4.46
CA TYR A 421 4.86 0.24 -4.83
C TYR A 421 5.03 1.58 -4.13
N PHE A 422 5.17 1.57 -2.79
CA PHE A 422 5.35 2.81 -2.03
C PHE A 422 6.69 3.50 -2.29
N ASN A 423 7.73 2.76 -2.68
CA ASN A 423 8.97 3.36 -3.18
C ASN A 423 8.72 4.17 -4.48
N GLY A 424 7.90 3.66 -5.40
CA GLY A 424 7.47 4.39 -6.60
C GLY A 424 6.70 5.67 -6.26
N VAL A 425 5.71 5.56 -5.37
CA VAL A 425 4.91 6.71 -4.88
C VAL A 425 5.82 7.76 -4.22
N HIS A 426 6.70 7.33 -3.32
CA HIS A 426 7.62 8.20 -2.59
C HIS A 426 8.60 8.93 -3.51
N ASN A 427 9.12 8.24 -4.55
CA ASN A 427 10.02 8.86 -5.50
C ASN A 427 9.34 9.97 -6.31
N VAL A 428 8.06 9.81 -6.69
CA VAL A 428 7.30 10.90 -7.33
C VAL A 428 7.09 12.05 -6.34
N ALA A 429 6.71 11.75 -5.11
CA ALA A 429 6.43 12.75 -4.07
C ALA A 429 7.65 13.62 -3.70
N THR A 430 8.87 13.08 -3.85
CA THR A 430 10.12 13.74 -3.43
C THR A 430 10.96 14.29 -4.58
N LYS A 431 10.63 13.96 -5.83
CA LYS A 431 11.45 14.27 -7.03
C LYS A 431 11.85 15.75 -7.17
N ASN A 432 10.95 16.67 -6.79
CA ASN A 432 11.14 18.12 -6.93
C ASN A 432 10.74 18.88 -5.65
N GLY A 433 11.07 18.32 -4.48
CA GLY A 433 10.54 18.80 -3.19
C GLY A 433 9.12 18.28 -2.94
N VAL A 434 8.62 18.49 -1.71
CA VAL A 434 7.34 17.91 -1.27
C VAL A 434 6.16 18.71 -1.84
N ARG A 435 5.51 18.18 -2.89
CA ARG A 435 4.22 18.69 -3.41
C ARG A 435 3.07 18.24 -2.52
N PHE A 436 2.97 16.93 -2.29
CA PHE A 436 2.06 16.29 -1.35
C PHE A 436 2.81 15.29 -0.49
N ASN A 437 2.32 15.08 0.71
CA ASN A 437 2.83 14.06 1.62
C ASN A 437 2.14 12.72 1.34
N VAL A 438 2.90 11.63 1.49
CA VAL A 438 2.38 10.27 1.27
C VAL A 438 1.88 9.71 2.60
N GLY A 439 0.62 9.30 2.63
CA GLY A 439 0.04 8.47 3.67
C GLY A 439 -0.27 7.07 3.12
N VAL A 440 -0.41 6.10 4.01
CA VAL A 440 -0.81 4.72 3.65
C VAL A 440 -2.14 4.38 4.31
N TYR A 441 -3.08 3.87 3.54
CA TYR A 441 -4.21 3.12 4.06
C TYR A 441 -3.92 1.62 3.98
N GLY A 442 -4.14 0.86 5.06
CA GLY A 442 -3.94 -0.59 5.06
C GLY A 442 -3.93 -1.20 6.45
N THR A 443 -3.62 -2.50 6.52
CA THR A 443 -3.53 -3.22 7.79
C THR A 443 -2.42 -2.66 8.69
N ARG A 444 -2.48 -2.96 10.00
CA ARG A 444 -1.42 -2.57 10.95
C ARG A 444 -0.02 -2.95 10.46
N ASN A 445 0.18 -4.17 9.95
CA ASN A 445 1.50 -4.60 9.43
C ASN A 445 1.92 -3.80 8.19
N VAL A 446 1.01 -3.56 7.23
CA VAL A 446 1.30 -2.72 6.06
C VAL A 446 1.76 -1.33 6.50
N CYS A 447 0.99 -0.67 7.37
CA CYS A 447 1.30 0.66 7.88
C CYS A 447 2.67 0.69 8.59
N LEU A 448 2.91 -0.23 9.52
CA LEU A 448 4.19 -0.35 10.24
C LEU A 448 5.37 -0.50 9.29
N ARG A 449 5.26 -1.40 8.30
CA ARG A 449 6.35 -1.72 7.35
C ARG A 449 6.65 -0.58 6.41
N VAL A 450 5.62 0.05 5.84
CA VAL A 450 5.79 1.17 4.89
C VAL A 450 6.33 2.42 5.61
N SER A 451 5.81 2.72 6.80
CA SER A 451 6.29 3.82 7.64
C SER A 451 7.74 3.59 8.08
N SER A 452 8.09 2.38 8.53
CA SER A 452 9.47 2.03 8.92
C SER A 452 10.48 2.12 7.75
N ALA A 453 10.01 1.96 6.51
CA ALA A 453 10.84 2.16 5.31
C ALA A 453 11.06 3.64 4.97
N GLY A 454 10.36 4.57 5.65
CA GLY A 454 10.48 6.02 5.45
C GLY A 454 9.66 6.54 4.26
N TYR A 455 8.73 5.75 3.73
CA TYR A 455 7.96 6.13 2.54
C TYR A 455 6.73 6.99 2.84
N THR A 456 6.19 6.92 4.06
CA THR A 456 4.96 7.60 4.47
C THR A 456 5.18 8.47 5.71
N VAL A 457 4.33 9.50 5.88
CA VAL A 457 4.35 10.38 7.06
C VAL A 457 3.19 10.14 8.04
N ALA A 458 2.18 9.37 7.62
CA ALA A 458 1.00 9.07 8.42
C ALA A 458 0.32 7.77 7.96
N SER A 459 -0.37 7.11 8.89
CA SER A 459 -1.08 5.85 8.66
C SER A 459 -2.60 6.01 8.83
N TYR A 460 -3.38 5.44 7.91
CA TYR A 460 -4.82 5.25 7.99
C TYR A 460 -5.09 3.74 8.11
N VAL A 461 -5.36 3.28 9.32
CA VAL A 461 -5.34 1.85 9.63
C VAL A 461 -6.70 1.20 9.36
N SER A 462 -6.73 0.08 8.63
CA SER A 462 -7.95 -0.68 8.28
C SER A 462 -8.35 -1.70 9.34
N ASN A 463 -8.49 -1.26 10.59
CA ASN A 463 -8.75 -2.14 11.74
C ASN A 463 -10.11 -2.87 11.70
N MET A 464 -11.08 -2.37 10.94
CA MET A 464 -12.38 -3.03 10.72
C MET A 464 -12.25 -4.39 10.01
N SER A 465 -11.18 -4.59 9.23
CA SER A 465 -10.89 -5.86 8.55
C SER A 465 -10.31 -6.88 9.53
N THR A 466 -11.13 -7.30 10.49
CA THR A 466 -10.75 -8.17 11.62
C THR A 466 -10.25 -9.56 11.21
N GLY A 467 -10.60 -10.01 10.00
CA GLY A 467 -10.13 -11.29 9.45
C GLY A 467 -8.77 -11.24 8.76
N TRP A 468 -8.28 -10.04 8.43
CA TRP A 468 -7.05 -9.86 7.66
C TRP A 468 -5.81 -10.12 8.52
N SER A 469 -4.89 -10.87 7.94
CA SER A 469 -3.64 -11.34 8.56
C SER A 469 -2.79 -10.19 9.08
N GLY A 470 -2.68 -9.08 8.34
CA GLY A 470 -1.91 -7.92 8.76
C GLY A 470 -2.46 -7.14 9.95
N ASN A 471 -3.69 -7.42 10.40
CA ASN A 471 -4.29 -6.85 11.62
C ASN A 471 -4.17 -7.77 12.84
N LEU A 472 -3.72 -9.01 12.64
CA LEU A 472 -3.73 -10.05 13.66
C LEU A 472 -2.30 -10.35 14.12
N GLY A 473 -1.95 -9.83 15.30
CA GLY A 473 -0.60 -9.98 15.86
C GLY A 473 0.26 -8.73 15.79
N PHE A 474 -0.29 -7.60 15.33
CA PHE A 474 0.45 -6.34 15.17
C PHE A 474 -0.16 -5.24 16.05
N SER A 475 0.70 -4.42 16.65
CA SER A 475 0.27 -3.24 17.40
C SER A 475 -0.19 -2.14 16.44
N GLN A 476 -0.97 -1.18 16.94
CA GLN A 476 -1.28 0.04 16.20
C GLN A 476 0.05 0.80 15.90
N PRO A 477 0.25 1.33 14.68
CA PRO A 477 1.45 2.11 14.34
C PRO A 477 1.46 3.45 15.07
N THR A 478 2.62 3.97 15.45
CA THR A 478 2.73 5.23 16.22
C THR A 478 2.39 6.48 15.41
N ASP A 479 2.38 6.39 14.08
CA ASP A 479 2.03 7.45 13.15
C ASP A 479 0.56 7.35 12.65
N TRP A 480 -0.28 6.56 13.34
CA TRP A 480 -1.70 6.46 12.99
C TRP A 480 -2.38 7.83 13.09
N ALA A 481 -2.87 8.35 11.97
CA ALA A 481 -3.68 9.55 11.89
C ALA A 481 -5.17 9.21 11.98
N PHE A 482 -5.55 8.15 11.28
CA PHE A 482 -6.92 7.67 11.16
C PHE A 482 -6.98 6.16 11.40
N ASP A 483 -8.09 5.69 11.96
CA ASP A 483 -8.31 4.29 12.30
C ASP A 483 -9.75 3.90 11.94
N GLN A 484 -9.91 3.19 10.83
CA GLN A 484 -11.19 2.69 10.33
C GLN A 484 -11.58 1.43 11.10
N PHE A 485 -12.75 1.41 11.75
CA PHE A 485 -13.01 0.36 12.76
C PHE A 485 -14.37 -0.31 12.72
N ASN A 486 -15.39 0.25 12.05
CA ASN A 486 -16.70 -0.40 11.94
C ASN A 486 -17.54 0.15 10.78
N GLU A 487 -18.18 -0.73 10.02
CA GLU A 487 -19.14 -0.40 8.97
C GLU A 487 -20.58 -0.65 9.51
N PRO A 488 -21.33 0.39 9.90
CA PRO A 488 -22.70 0.20 10.36
C PRO A 488 -23.66 -0.09 9.17
N GLU A 489 -24.42 -1.18 9.27
CA GLU A 489 -25.39 -1.61 8.24
C GLU A 489 -26.39 -0.53 7.79
N GLY A 490 -26.73 0.41 8.68
CA GLY A 490 -27.73 1.45 8.42
C GLY A 490 -27.17 2.84 8.09
N GLY A 491 -25.85 3.01 8.03
CA GLY A 491 -25.23 4.32 7.79
C GLY A 491 -25.61 5.40 8.81
N ILE A 492 -25.63 6.67 8.37
CA ILE A 492 -26.07 7.83 9.15
C ILE A 492 -27.19 8.56 8.39
N GLY A 493 -28.30 8.85 9.06
CA GLY A 493 -29.44 9.56 8.48
C GLY A 493 -30.53 8.64 7.93
N THR A 494 -31.48 9.21 7.18
CA THR A 494 -32.57 8.49 6.52
C THR A 494 -32.98 9.20 5.23
N GLY A 495 -33.65 8.48 4.31
CA GLY A 495 -34.16 9.04 3.05
C GLY A 495 -33.06 9.70 2.22
N ALA A 496 -33.32 10.89 1.68
CA ALA A 496 -32.34 11.66 0.89
C ALA A 496 -31.11 12.13 1.70
N GLY A 497 -31.15 12.02 3.03
CA GLY A 497 -30.03 12.35 3.91
C GLY A 497 -29.26 11.14 4.40
N LEU A 498 -29.59 9.92 3.97
CA LEU A 498 -28.86 8.70 4.32
C LEU A 498 -27.48 8.69 3.65
N VAL A 499 -26.46 8.33 4.43
CA VAL A 499 -25.09 8.13 3.96
C VAL A 499 -24.59 6.80 4.49
N MET A 500 -24.18 5.90 3.59
CA MET A 500 -23.43 4.71 3.95
C MET A 500 -21.99 5.10 4.24
N ILE A 501 -21.46 4.65 5.37
CA ILE A 501 -20.20 5.12 5.91
C ILE A 501 -19.43 3.99 6.54
N ASP A 502 -18.12 4.17 6.62
CA ASP A 502 -17.25 3.51 7.58
C ASP A 502 -16.94 4.47 8.73
N LYS A 503 -16.95 3.96 9.97
CA LYS A 503 -16.59 4.75 11.16
C LYS A 503 -15.08 4.83 11.31
N VAL A 504 -14.59 6.04 11.57
CA VAL A 504 -13.16 6.34 11.66
C VAL A 504 -12.85 7.08 12.95
N ASN A 505 -11.83 6.62 13.66
CA ASN A 505 -11.24 7.31 14.81
C ASN A 505 -10.08 8.21 14.35
N VAL A 506 -9.80 9.28 15.10
CA VAL A 506 -8.84 10.32 14.73
C VAL A 506 -7.85 10.53 15.86
N SER A 507 -6.55 10.44 15.59
CA SER A 507 -5.51 10.71 16.60
C SER A 507 -5.17 12.19 16.76
N GLY A 508 -5.38 12.98 15.69
CA GLY A 508 -5.00 14.38 15.58
C GLY A 508 -3.60 14.62 15.01
N ILE A 509 -2.89 13.57 14.56
CA ILE A 509 -1.62 13.71 13.81
C ILE A 509 -1.84 14.48 12.51
N ASP A 510 -2.89 14.12 11.77
CA ASP A 510 -3.33 14.82 10.57
C ASP A 510 -4.59 15.63 10.87
N LYS A 511 -4.61 16.89 10.43
CA LYS A 511 -5.74 17.81 10.59
C LYS A 511 -6.73 17.75 9.42
N GLY A 512 -6.40 17.00 8.37
CA GLY A 512 -7.15 16.98 7.12
C GLY A 512 -7.09 18.31 6.37
N VAL A 513 -7.74 18.34 5.21
CA VAL A 513 -7.86 19.53 4.36
C VAL A 513 -9.02 20.38 4.85
N THR A 514 -8.73 21.59 5.33
CA THR A 514 -9.73 22.55 5.83
C THR A 514 -9.92 23.76 4.92
N SER A 515 -9.18 23.83 3.80
CA SER A 515 -9.34 24.85 2.78
C SER A 515 -8.90 24.30 1.43
N VAL A 516 -9.54 24.78 0.38
CA VAL A 516 -9.12 24.58 -1.00
C VAL A 516 -8.88 25.94 -1.64
N ASN A 517 -7.88 26.01 -2.51
CA ASN A 517 -7.61 27.19 -3.31
C ASN A 517 -8.54 27.21 -4.52
N GLU A 518 -8.89 28.41 -4.98
CA GLU A 518 -9.53 28.54 -6.28
C GLU A 518 -8.54 28.08 -7.35
N VAL A 519 -8.89 27.03 -8.09
CA VAL A 519 -8.08 26.50 -9.17
C VAL A 519 -8.84 26.70 -10.46
N ASN A 520 -8.24 27.44 -11.39
CA ASN A 520 -8.74 27.46 -12.74
C ASN A 520 -8.66 26.02 -13.29
N PRO A 521 -9.78 25.40 -13.73
CA PRO A 521 -9.79 24.01 -14.22
C PRO A 521 -8.73 23.74 -15.30
N ALA A 522 -8.31 24.78 -16.03
CA ALA A 522 -7.22 24.69 -17.00
C ALA A 522 -5.90 24.22 -16.37
N ILE A 523 -5.59 24.61 -15.14
CA ILE A 523 -4.36 24.21 -14.43
C ILE A 523 -4.31 22.69 -14.24
N GLY A 524 -5.41 22.06 -13.83
CA GLY A 524 -5.49 20.62 -13.68
C GLY A 524 -5.26 19.88 -15.00
N ILE A 525 -5.84 20.38 -16.10
CA ILE A 525 -5.63 19.84 -17.45
C ILE A 525 -4.16 19.98 -17.88
N LEU A 526 -3.55 21.14 -17.65
CA LEU A 526 -2.14 21.40 -17.96
C LEU A 526 -1.19 20.47 -17.21
N ARG A 527 -1.42 20.23 -15.91
CA ARG A 527 -0.60 19.30 -15.13
C ARG A 527 -0.74 17.84 -15.58
N ASN A 528 -1.91 17.45 -16.08
CA ASN A 528 -2.15 16.10 -16.59
C ASN A 528 -1.35 15.77 -17.86
N LEU A 529 -0.79 16.77 -18.55
CA LEU A 529 0.12 16.52 -19.66
C LEU A 529 1.43 15.84 -19.21
N GLY A 530 1.80 15.98 -17.93
CA GLY A 530 3.01 15.36 -17.37
C GLY A 530 4.33 15.97 -17.88
N PHE A 531 4.27 17.15 -18.52
CA PHE A 531 5.44 17.83 -19.05
C PHE A 531 6.10 18.70 -17.98
N LYS A 532 7.38 18.40 -17.66
CA LYS A 532 8.15 19.10 -16.62
C LYS A 532 8.15 20.62 -16.79
N LEU A 533 8.28 21.12 -18.02
CA LEU A 533 8.26 22.56 -18.30
C LEU A 533 6.93 23.22 -17.95
N ILE A 534 5.82 22.52 -18.14
CA ILE A 534 4.48 23.01 -17.76
C ILE A 534 4.37 23.04 -16.24
N ASP A 535 4.83 22.00 -15.55
CA ASP A 535 4.83 21.99 -14.08
C ASP A 535 5.71 23.09 -13.49
N GLU A 536 6.91 23.32 -14.04
CA GLU A 536 7.81 24.41 -13.64
C GLU A 536 7.17 25.79 -13.87
N ALA A 537 6.49 25.96 -15.00
CA ALA A 537 5.73 27.16 -15.32
C ALA A 537 4.60 27.39 -14.30
N LEU A 538 3.80 26.37 -14.01
CA LEU A 538 2.67 26.45 -13.07
C LEU A 538 3.09 26.63 -11.61
N ASP A 539 4.29 26.15 -11.24
CA ASP A 539 4.86 26.34 -9.90
C ASP A 539 5.55 27.69 -9.72
N ASN A 540 5.69 28.49 -10.79
CA ASN A 540 6.26 29.82 -10.72
C ASN A 540 5.31 30.77 -9.96
N ALA A 541 5.83 31.48 -8.95
CA ALA A 541 5.04 32.43 -8.15
C ALA A 541 4.52 33.65 -8.95
N GLN A 542 5.01 33.86 -10.18
CA GLN A 542 4.55 34.90 -11.11
C GLN A 542 3.66 34.33 -12.23
N PHE A 543 3.29 33.05 -12.15
CA PHE A 543 2.45 32.42 -13.14
C PHE A 543 1.05 33.05 -13.20
N GLU A 544 0.62 33.37 -14.41
CA GLU A 544 -0.75 33.77 -14.72
C GLU A 544 -1.13 33.19 -16.08
N LEU A 545 -2.35 32.65 -16.19
CA LEU A 545 -2.85 32.09 -17.44
C LEU A 545 -2.94 33.18 -18.52
N GLY A 546 -2.47 32.87 -19.72
CA GLY A 546 -2.43 33.78 -20.86
C GLY A 546 -1.21 34.71 -20.88
N VAL A 547 -0.35 34.69 -19.86
CA VAL A 547 0.88 35.48 -19.83
C VAL A 547 2.03 34.72 -20.49
N GLU A 548 2.74 35.41 -21.39
CA GLU A 548 3.93 34.90 -22.06
C GLU A 548 5.12 34.80 -21.10
N MET A 549 5.73 33.61 -21.05
CA MET A 549 6.92 33.34 -20.26
C MET A 549 8.09 32.92 -21.15
N VAL A 550 9.16 33.72 -21.15
CA VAL A 550 10.40 33.37 -21.85
C VAL A 550 11.07 32.21 -21.11
N ILE A 551 11.01 31.01 -21.68
CA ILE A 551 11.61 29.80 -21.10
C ILE A 551 13.05 29.60 -21.57
N TYR A 552 13.43 30.22 -22.69
CA TYR A 552 14.81 30.23 -23.18
C TYR A 552 15.11 31.47 -24.02
N ALA A 553 16.28 32.06 -23.82
CA ALA A 553 16.79 33.13 -24.69
C ALA A 553 18.32 33.08 -24.74
N ALA A 554 18.89 32.74 -25.90
CA ALA A 554 20.33 32.78 -26.12
C ALA A 554 20.68 33.06 -27.59
N GLY A 555 21.57 34.04 -27.80
CA GLY A 555 22.01 34.42 -29.15
C GLY A 555 20.82 34.86 -30.02
N PRO A 556 20.63 34.26 -31.21
CA PRO A 556 19.51 34.58 -32.09
C PRO A 556 18.18 33.93 -31.68
N LEU A 557 18.18 32.95 -30.78
CA LEU A 557 17.01 32.12 -30.49
C LEU A 557 16.32 32.54 -29.18
N THR A 558 15.01 32.79 -29.26
CA THR A 558 14.12 32.99 -28.12
C THR A 558 12.98 31.98 -28.19
N ILE A 559 12.64 31.37 -27.05
CA ILE A 559 11.49 30.47 -26.93
C ILE A 559 10.63 30.95 -25.76
N THR A 560 9.37 31.19 -26.07
CA THR A 560 8.35 31.66 -25.15
C THR A 560 7.27 30.59 -25.02
N GLN A 561 6.83 30.33 -23.80
CA GLN A 561 5.70 29.47 -23.49
C GLN A 561 4.55 30.32 -22.95
N THR A 562 3.34 30.01 -23.39
CA THR A 562 2.11 30.56 -22.82
C THR A 562 1.17 29.41 -22.51
N LEU A 563 0.74 29.31 -21.26
CA LEU A 563 -0.32 28.40 -20.85
C LEU A 563 -1.61 29.22 -20.78
N ALA A 564 -2.65 28.84 -21.51
CA ALA A 564 -3.88 29.63 -21.64
C ALA A 564 -5.14 28.77 -21.60
N SER A 565 -6.30 29.39 -21.39
CA SER A 565 -7.60 28.75 -21.61
C SER A 565 -7.94 28.61 -23.09
N SER A 566 -7.46 29.52 -23.93
CA SER A 566 -7.49 29.38 -25.37
C SER A 566 -6.37 30.24 -25.94
N ALA A 567 -5.64 29.70 -26.92
CA ALA A 567 -4.62 30.42 -27.65
C ALA A 567 -4.74 30.13 -29.14
N GLN A 568 -4.36 31.12 -29.95
CA GLN A 568 -4.17 31.05 -31.39
C GLN A 568 -2.99 31.94 -31.75
N SER A 569 -2.53 31.89 -33.00
CA SER A 569 -1.65 32.93 -33.52
C SER A 569 -2.31 34.30 -33.38
N THR A 570 -1.53 35.25 -32.86
CA THR A 570 -1.94 36.63 -32.64
C THR A 570 -1.54 37.55 -33.80
N ASN A 571 -0.73 37.08 -34.76
CA ASN A 571 -0.29 37.89 -35.89
C ASN A 571 -1.16 37.63 -37.13
N PRO A 572 -1.93 38.62 -37.61
CA PRO A 572 -2.80 38.46 -38.78
C PRO A 572 -2.05 38.24 -40.09
N ASN A 573 -0.73 38.43 -40.12
CA ASN A 573 0.12 38.14 -41.28
C ASN A 573 0.68 36.71 -41.27
N ASP A 574 0.45 35.94 -40.21
CA ASP A 574 0.90 34.57 -40.15
C ASP A 574 0.13 33.71 -41.16
N GLN A 575 0.88 32.85 -41.84
CA GLN A 575 0.27 31.69 -42.48
C GLN A 575 0.00 30.65 -41.38
N THR A 576 -1.15 29.98 -41.42
CA THR A 576 -1.60 29.02 -40.39
C THR A 576 -2.02 27.68 -40.99
N ILE A 577 -1.74 26.60 -40.28
CA ILE A 577 -2.21 25.25 -40.59
C ILE A 577 -2.57 24.49 -39.30
N ASN A 578 -3.71 23.77 -39.32
CA ASN A 578 -4.25 23.09 -38.15
C ASN A 578 -4.48 21.61 -38.43
N PHE A 579 -4.15 20.75 -37.45
CA PHE A 579 -4.39 19.32 -37.50
C PHE A 579 -5.14 18.86 -36.26
N SER A 580 -6.18 18.05 -36.45
CA SER A 580 -6.95 17.50 -35.33
C SER A 580 -6.16 16.44 -34.56
N ILE A 581 -6.44 16.30 -33.27
CA ILE A 581 -5.91 15.26 -32.39
C ILE A 581 -7.07 14.47 -31.80
N ILE A 582 -7.05 13.14 -31.97
CA ILE A 582 -8.06 12.23 -31.44
C ILE A 582 -7.37 11.01 -30.83
N ASN A 583 -7.67 10.72 -29.56
CA ASN A 583 -7.12 9.61 -28.78
C ASN A 583 -5.59 9.57 -28.83
N GLY A 584 -4.96 10.73 -28.60
CA GLY A 584 -3.52 10.89 -28.59
C GLY A 584 -2.83 10.88 -29.95
N LYS A 585 -3.59 10.76 -31.05
CA LYS A 585 -3.06 10.67 -32.42
C LYS A 585 -3.42 11.90 -33.23
N ILE A 586 -2.42 12.48 -33.88
CA ILE A 586 -2.59 13.55 -34.86
C ILE A 586 -3.21 13.04 -36.15
N ASP A 587 -3.96 13.89 -36.85
CA ASP A 587 -4.56 13.59 -38.15
C ASP A 587 -3.49 13.09 -39.15
N PRO A 588 -3.71 11.95 -39.84
CA PRO A 588 -2.76 11.40 -40.82
C PRO A 588 -2.38 12.36 -41.97
N SER A 589 -3.20 13.38 -42.24
CA SER A 589 -2.86 14.44 -43.20
C SER A 589 -1.54 15.14 -42.87
N PHE A 590 -1.18 15.26 -41.57
CA PHE A 590 0.08 15.82 -41.10
C PHE A 590 1.29 15.18 -41.81
N SER A 591 1.41 13.85 -41.71
CA SER A 591 2.54 13.11 -42.29
C SER A 591 2.57 13.21 -43.82
N SER A 592 1.39 13.27 -44.44
CA SER A 592 1.25 13.39 -45.90
C SER A 592 1.70 14.75 -46.44
N GLU A 593 1.37 15.85 -45.75
CA GLU A 593 1.74 17.20 -46.16
C GLU A 593 3.23 17.46 -46.00
N ILE A 594 3.83 16.99 -44.90
CA ILE A 594 5.28 17.08 -44.67
C ILE A 594 6.05 16.28 -45.72
N SER A 595 5.63 15.04 -45.99
CA SER A 595 6.30 14.17 -46.96
C SER A 595 6.32 14.76 -48.37
N ASN A 596 5.22 15.40 -48.78
CA ASN A 596 5.11 16.01 -50.12
C ASN A 596 6.15 17.11 -50.38
N ILE A 597 6.63 17.79 -49.34
CA ILE A 597 7.55 18.93 -49.47
C ILE A 597 8.97 18.55 -49.09
N PHE A 598 9.13 17.78 -48.02
CA PHE A 598 10.44 17.52 -47.41
C PHE A 598 10.91 16.07 -47.53
N GLY A 599 10.05 15.18 -48.05
CA GLY A 599 10.35 13.76 -48.22
C GLY A 599 10.06 12.92 -46.97
N ASN A 600 10.10 11.59 -47.16
CA ASN A 600 9.66 10.62 -46.15
C ASN A 600 10.54 10.62 -44.89
N ASP A 601 11.87 10.72 -45.03
CA ASP A 601 12.80 10.65 -43.90
C ASP A 601 12.60 11.77 -42.87
N ILE A 602 12.20 12.96 -43.35
CA ILE A 602 11.90 14.11 -42.50
C ILE A 602 10.51 13.96 -41.87
N SER A 603 9.53 13.44 -42.63
CA SER A 603 8.18 13.18 -42.14
C SER A 603 8.17 12.20 -40.96
N GLU A 604 8.89 11.08 -41.08
CA GLU A 604 8.96 10.05 -40.03
C GLU A 604 9.55 10.59 -38.71
N LYS A 605 10.59 11.42 -38.78
CA LYS A 605 11.19 12.05 -37.58
C LYS A 605 10.24 13.02 -36.88
N LEU A 606 9.47 13.79 -37.66
CA LEU A 606 8.50 14.74 -37.13
C LEU A 606 7.28 14.02 -36.54
N GLU A 607 6.82 12.95 -37.16
CA GLU A 607 5.73 12.10 -36.66
C GLU A 607 6.05 11.52 -35.29
N ILE A 608 7.24 10.91 -35.12
CA ILE A 608 7.71 10.39 -33.81
C ILE A 608 7.76 11.50 -32.76
N SER A 609 8.21 12.70 -33.13
CA SER A 609 8.27 13.85 -32.22
C SER A 609 6.88 14.29 -31.77
N MET A 610 5.91 14.26 -32.69
CA MET A 610 4.52 14.61 -32.41
C MET A 610 3.81 13.55 -31.57
N GLU A 611 4.02 12.26 -31.82
CA GLU A 611 3.44 11.17 -31.00
C GLU A 611 3.77 11.34 -29.51
N GLY A 612 5.02 11.70 -29.19
CA GLY A 612 5.44 11.95 -27.81
C GLY A 612 4.73 13.14 -27.13
N ILE A 613 4.31 14.13 -27.90
CA ILE A 613 3.61 15.33 -27.38
C ILE A 613 2.09 15.10 -27.34
N THR A 614 1.52 14.48 -28.38
CA THR A 614 0.07 14.32 -28.50
C THR A 614 -0.47 13.15 -27.68
N ALA A 615 0.35 12.18 -27.27
CA ALA A 615 -0.09 10.98 -26.55
C ALA A 615 -0.97 11.27 -25.31
N SER A 616 -0.76 12.39 -24.63
CA SER A 616 -1.52 12.81 -23.44
C SER A 616 -2.80 13.61 -23.75
N ILE A 617 -3.11 13.84 -25.03
CA ILE A 617 -4.25 14.67 -25.49
C ILE A 617 -5.37 13.76 -26.02
N GLU A 618 -6.50 13.71 -25.31
CA GLU A 618 -7.66 12.89 -25.69
C GLU A 618 -8.37 13.44 -26.93
N THR A 619 -8.72 14.72 -26.92
CA THR A 619 -9.36 15.43 -28.03
C THR A 619 -8.84 16.86 -28.13
N GLY A 620 -8.62 17.34 -29.35
CA GLY A 620 -8.13 18.70 -29.58
C GLY A 620 -7.61 18.94 -30.98
N ASP A 621 -6.76 19.94 -31.12
CA ASP A 621 -6.07 20.28 -32.35
C ASP A 621 -4.67 20.84 -32.05
N VAL A 622 -3.79 20.78 -33.04
CA VAL A 622 -2.54 21.52 -33.04
C VAL A 622 -2.58 22.54 -34.17
N GLU A 623 -2.37 23.81 -33.81
CA GLU A 623 -2.22 24.92 -34.73
C GLU A 623 -0.74 25.26 -34.88
N PHE A 624 -0.32 25.44 -36.12
CA PHE A 624 1.00 25.91 -36.46
C PHE A 624 0.90 27.18 -37.25
N SER A 625 1.67 28.18 -36.84
CA SER A 625 1.72 29.45 -37.53
C SER A 625 3.14 29.91 -37.75
N GLY A 626 3.34 30.79 -38.73
CA GLY A 626 4.53 31.60 -38.71
C GLY A 626 4.67 32.58 -39.85
N ASN A 627 5.72 33.40 -39.72
CA ASN A 627 6.03 34.48 -40.63
C ASN A 627 7.55 34.70 -40.71
N TYR A 628 7.91 35.59 -41.63
CA TYR A 628 9.23 36.18 -41.70
C TYR A 628 9.09 37.68 -41.93
N GLU A 629 9.51 38.48 -40.95
CA GLU A 629 9.44 39.94 -40.98
C GLU A 629 10.70 40.55 -40.36
N ASP A 630 11.23 41.62 -40.95
CA ASP A 630 12.39 42.38 -40.44
C ASP A 630 13.64 41.57 -40.07
N GLY A 631 13.88 40.47 -40.79
CA GLY A 631 15.02 39.58 -40.54
C GLY A 631 14.82 38.64 -39.34
N LYS A 632 13.59 38.50 -38.86
CA LYS A 632 13.21 37.55 -37.82
C LYS A 632 12.27 36.48 -38.40
N ILE A 633 12.55 35.23 -38.07
CA ILE A 633 11.64 34.12 -38.31
C ILE A 633 10.88 33.88 -37.01
N SER A 634 9.55 33.96 -37.03
CA SER A 634 8.72 33.58 -35.88
C SER A 634 7.83 32.41 -36.24
N GLY A 635 7.88 31.36 -35.42
CA GLY A 635 7.02 30.19 -35.53
C GLY A 635 6.26 29.93 -34.23
N THR A 636 4.98 29.62 -34.34
CA THR A 636 4.15 29.26 -33.20
C THR A 636 3.64 27.84 -33.36
N VAL A 637 3.65 27.09 -32.25
CA VAL A 637 2.94 25.81 -32.09
C VAL A 637 1.95 25.97 -30.95
N VAL A 638 0.67 25.75 -31.21
CA VAL A 638 -0.38 25.80 -30.20
C VAL A 638 -1.05 24.44 -30.12
N PHE A 639 -0.97 23.80 -28.95
CA PHE A 639 -1.73 22.60 -28.66
C PHE A 639 -3.01 22.99 -27.95
N ASN A 640 -4.14 22.89 -28.63
CA ASN A 640 -5.47 23.09 -28.07
C ASN A 640 -6.03 21.75 -27.61
N MET A 641 -6.41 21.66 -26.35
CA MET A 641 -6.96 20.47 -25.72
C MET A 641 -8.38 20.76 -25.29
N GLN A 642 -9.32 19.94 -25.74
CA GLN A 642 -10.73 20.05 -25.39
C GLN A 642 -11.08 18.96 -24.39
N ARG A 643 -11.70 19.35 -23.27
CA ARG A 643 -12.18 18.41 -22.25
C ARG A 643 -13.54 18.84 -21.71
N THR A 644 -14.50 17.91 -21.72
CA THR A 644 -15.81 18.11 -21.09
C THR A 644 -15.66 17.92 -19.59
N THR A 645 -15.66 19.00 -18.81
CA THR A 645 -15.18 18.87 -17.41
C THR A 645 -16.02 19.53 -16.33
N VAL A 646 -16.94 20.47 -16.63
CA VAL A 646 -17.74 21.10 -15.57
C VAL A 646 -19.17 21.33 -16.04
N LYS A 647 -20.15 20.66 -15.41
CA LYS A 647 -21.60 20.82 -15.71
C LYS A 647 -22.02 20.54 -17.17
N GLY A 648 -21.20 19.80 -17.93
CA GLY A 648 -21.43 19.58 -19.36
C GLY A 648 -20.92 20.69 -20.26
N GLU A 649 -20.13 21.63 -19.74
CA GLU A 649 -19.41 22.64 -20.52
C GLU A 649 -18.05 22.11 -20.97
N GLU A 650 -17.72 22.44 -22.22
CA GLU A 650 -16.47 22.11 -22.88
C GLU A 650 -15.42 23.16 -22.50
N ILE A 651 -14.35 22.70 -21.85
CA ILE A 651 -13.22 23.56 -21.48
C ILE A 651 -12.12 23.30 -22.50
N THR A 652 -11.70 24.36 -23.19
CA THR A 652 -10.46 24.35 -23.97
C THR A 652 -9.31 24.81 -23.07
N VAL A 653 -8.13 24.25 -23.31
CA VAL A 653 -6.87 24.66 -22.69
C VAL A 653 -5.80 24.61 -23.76
N SER A 654 -4.91 25.59 -23.77
CA SER A 654 -3.89 25.70 -24.80
C SER A 654 -2.50 25.79 -24.20
N VAL A 655 -1.56 25.08 -24.83
CA VAL A 655 -0.12 25.27 -24.62
C VAL A 655 0.45 25.87 -25.90
N LYS A 656 0.81 27.15 -25.86
CA LYS A 656 1.46 27.85 -26.96
C LYS A 656 2.97 27.87 -26.71
N TYR A 657 3.73 27.46 -27.71
CA TYR A 657 5.16 27.70 -27.80
C TYR A 657 5.42 28.63 -28.98
N GLU A 658 6.15 29.71 -28.73
CA GLU A 658 6.59 30.65 -29.75
C GLU A 658 8.11 30.65 -29.83
N ILE A 659 8.61 30.51 -31.05
CA ILE A 659 10.03 30.38 -31.36
C ILE A 659 10.40 31.54 -32.28
N GLU A 660 11.28 32.41 -31.81
CA GLU A 660 11.82 33.52 -32.59
C GLU A 660 13.30 33.26 -32.89
N ILE A 661 13.68 33.36 -34.17
CA ILE A 661 15.08 33.37 -34.63
C ILE A 661 15.37 34.73 -35.27
N ASP A 662 16.18 35.54 -34.59
CA ASP A 662 16.65 36.83 -35.08
C ASP A 662 17.92 36.66 -35.95
N LEU A 663 17.74 36.64 -37.27
CA LEU A 663 18.84 36.46 -38.24
C LEU A 663 19.84 37.62 -38.18
N ASN A 664 19.47 38.78 -37.64
CA ASN A 664 20.39 39.91 -37.48
C ASN A 664 21.46 39.65 -36.42
N LYS A 665 21.26 38.66 -35.56
CA LYS A 665 22.24 38.18 -34.56
C LYS A 665 23.10 37.03 -35.08
N ILE A 666 22.94 36.63 -36.35
CA ILE A 666 23.67 35.54 -36.98
C ILE A 666 24.69 36.10 -37.98
N GLY A 667 25.85 35.44 -38.12
CA GLY A 667 26.90 35.84 -39.07
C GLY A 667 26.42 35.86 -40.53
N GLY A 668 26.96 36.78 -41.33
CA GLY A 668 26.44 37.13 -42.65
C GLY A 668 26.35 35.99 -43.68
N PHE A 669 27.18 34.95 -43.57
CA PHE A 669 27.06 33.74 -44.41
C PHE A 669 25.76 32.98 -44.14
N PHE A 670 25.46 32.72 -42.87
CA PHE A 670 24.27 31.98 -42.45
C PHE A 670 23.01 32.81 -42.65
N LYS A 671 23.04 34.13 -42.39
CA LYS A 671 21.91 35.01 -42.70
C LYS A 671 21.49 34.89 -44.17
N LYS A 672 22.47 34.95 -45.09
CA LYS A 672 22.22 34.82 -46.53
C LYS A 672 21.71 33.44 -46.93
N LEU A 673 22.20 32.38 -46.27
CA LEU A 673 21.70 31.02 -46.47
C LEU A 673 20.23 30.89 -46.06
N PHE A 674 19.86 31.40 -44.89
CA PHE A 674 18.48 31.43 -44.40
C PHE A 674 17.57 32.24 -45.31
N GLU A 675 18.00 33.44 -45.74
CA GLU A 675 17.24 34.27 -46.69
C GLU A 675 17.02 33.55 -48.02
N THR A 676 18.01 32.81 -48.52
CA THR A 676 17.89 32.02 -49.77
C THR A 676 16.90 30.87 -49.61
N VAL A 677 16.93 30.17 -48.47
CA VAL A 677 15.98 29.08 -48.18
C VAL A 677 14.56 29.64 -48.08
N LEU A 678 14.38 30.75 -47.35
CA LEU A 678 13.08 31.44 -47.18
C LEU A 678 12.47 31.85 -48.52
N ASP A 679 13.28 32.33 -49.47
CA ASP A 679 12.80 32.66 -50.82
C ASP A 679 12.27 31.43 -51.58
N VAL A 680 12.86 30.24 -51.36
CA VAL A 680 12.41 28.98 -52.00
C VAL A 680 11.14 28.45 -51.33
N VAL A 681 11.04 28.53 -50.01
CA VAL A 681 9.91 27.98 -49.25
C VAL A 681 8.79 28.99 -49.01
N LYS A 682 8.81 30.15 -49.66
CA LYS A 682 7.89 31.27 -49.39
C LYS A 682 6.41 30.91 -49.48
N GLU A 683 6.04 30.00 -50.39
CA GLU A 683 4.67 29.49 -50.55
C GLU A 683 4.29 28.42 -49.52
N ASN A 684 5.28 27.85 -48.82
CA ASN A 684 5.14 26.77 -47.83
C ASN A 684 5.83 27.15 -46.51
N LEU A 685 5.82 28.43 -46.15
CA LEU A 685 6.61 28.97 -45.05
C LEU A 685 6.25 28.32 -43.71
N VAL A 686 4.95 28.07 -43.47
CA VAL A 686 4.49 27.37 -42.26
C VAL A 686 5.07 25.97 -42.15
N LEU A 687 5.01 25.21 -43.25
CA LEU A 687 5.52 23.84 -43.32
C LEU A 687 7.04 23.81 -43.09
N PHE A 688 7.77 24.84 -43.56
CA PHE A 688 9.19 25.00 -43.23
C PHE A 688 9.42 25.34 -41.76
N ILE A 689 8.54 26.14 -41.15
CA ILE A 689 8.61 26.46 -39.72
C ILE A 689 8.34 25.21 -38.86
N LEU A 690 7.50 24.27 -39.31
CA LEU A 690 7.31 22.96 -38.63
C LEU A 690 8.62 22.21 -38.43
N LEU A 691 9.52 22.24 -39.42
CA LEU A 691 10.83 21.58 -39.35
C LEU A 691 11.71 22.11 -38.23
N ILE A 692 11.52 23.38 -37.87
CA ILE A 692 12.31 24.08 -36.86
C ILE A 692 11.62 23.98 -35.51
N ALA A 693 10.30 24.17 -35.49
CA ALA A 693 9.52 24.34 -34.28
C ALA A 693 9.25 23.02 -33.54
N ILE A 694 8.77 21.99 -34.25
CA ILE A 694 8.39 20.71 -33.62
C ILE A 694 9.59 20.07 -32.92
N PRO A 695 10.78 19.94 -33.53
CA PRO A 695 11.87 19.27 -32.85
C PRO A 695 12.42 20.08 -31.67
N ALA A 696 12.41 21.42 -31.76
CA ALA A 696 12.80 22.27 -30.64
C ALA A 696 11.87 22.10 -29.44
N VAL A 697 10.55 22.07 -29.69
CA VAL A 697 9.53 21.82 -28.66
C VAL A 697 9.64 20.39 -28.11
N ALA A 698 9.77 19.38 -28.95
CA ALA A 698 9.89 17.98 -28.53
C ALA A 698 11.12 17.75 -27.64
N VAL A 699 12.28 18.31 -28.00
CA VAL A 699 13.50 18.20 -27.19
C VAL A 699 13.35 18.93 -25.85
N LEU A 700 12.66 20.06 -25.81
CA LEU A 700 12.37 20.79 -24.57
C LEU A 700 11.41 20.02 -23.65
N ILE A 701 10.36 19.44 -24.23
CA ILE A 701 9.34 18.69 -23.49
C ILE A 701 9.87 17.35 -22.97
N ILE A 702 10.65 16.62 -23.78
CA ILE A 702 11.10 15.25 -23.51
C ILE A 702 12.48 15.21 -22.84
N GLY A 703 13.37 16.16 -23.17
CA GLY A 703 14.82 16.07 -22.92
C GLY A 703 15.31 16.40 -21.50
N GLY A 704 14.44 16.74 -20.55
CA GLY A 704 14.81 16.88 -19.15
C GLY A 704 15.94 17.90 -18.88
N GLY A 705 15.73 19.17 -19.25
CA GLY A 705 16.59 20.30 -18.88
C GLY A 705 16.79 21.31 -20.02
N VAL A 706 16.53 22.59 -19.74
CA VAL A 706 16.47 23.67 -20.75
C VAL A 706 17.81 23.87 -21.49
N GLU A 707 18.95 23.74 -20.81
CA GLU A 707 20.28 23.99 -21.38
C GLU A 707 20.74 22.92 -22.38
N LEU A 708 20.58 21.62 -22.05
CA LEU A 708 20.93 20.51 -22.95
C LEU A 708 19.98 20.45 -24.15
N ALA A 709 18.69 20.74 -23.91
CA ALA A 709 17.66 20.74 -24.92
C ALA A 709 17.89 21.80 -26.01
N ALA A 710 18.27 23.02 -25.61
CA ALA A 710 18.45 24.11 -26.56
C ALA A 710 19.70 23.97 -27.46
N VAL A 711 20.79 23.38 -26.93
CA VAL A 711 21.97 23.02 -27.74
C VAL A 711 21.61 21.94 -28.75
N GLY A 712 20.83 20.93 -28.34
CA GLY A 712 20.30 19.88 -29.22
C GLY A 712 19.38 20.45 -30.31
N ALA A 713 18.44 21.34 -29.95
CA ALA A 713 17.55 22.00 -30.89
C ALA A 713 18.31 22.84 -31.92
N THR A 714 19.31 23.63 -31.48
CA THR A 714 20.14 24.45 -32.38
C THR A 714 20.94 23.57 -33.36
N ALA A 715 21.58 22.50 -32.88
CA ALA A 715 22.33 21.57 -33.72
C ALA A 715 21.43 20.84 -34.74
N LEU A 716 20.21 20.47 -34.31
CA LEU A 716 19.23 19.79 -35.15
C LEU A 716 18.67 20.72 -36.24
N ILE A 717 18.31 21.96 -35.89
CA ILE A 717 17.86 22.99 -36.84
C ILE A 717 18.95 23.21 -37.91
N ILE A 718 20.21 23.37 -37.50
CA ILE A 718 21.33 23.52 -38.44
C ILE A 718 21.50 22.27 -39.31
N GLY A 719 21.38 21.07 -38.73
CA GLY A 719 21.46 19.80 -39.46
C GLY A 719 20.40 19.67 -40.55
N ILE A 720 19.13 19.92 -40.20
CA ILE A 720 17.99 19.86 -41.12
C ILE A 720 18.13 20.89 -42.24
N LEU A 721 18.54 22.11 -41.92
CA LEU A 721 18.76 23.16 -42.93
C LEU A 721 19.90 22.81 -43.89
N THR A 722 20.96 22.18 -43.38
CA THR A 722 22.09 21.72 -44.20
C THR A 722 21.68 20.57 -45.13
N GLU A 723 20.79 19.69 -44.67
CA GLU A 723 20.27 18.57 -45.46
C GLU A 723 19.27 19.05 -46.52
N PHE A 724 18.39 19.98 -46.17
CA PHE A 724 17.46 20.62 -47.12
C PHE A 724 18.21 21.39 -48.21
N THR A 725 19.23 22.17 -47.85
CA THR A 725 20.07 22.89 -48.83
C THR A 725 20.89 21.96 -49.72
N LYS A 726 21.30 20.78 -49.25
CA LYS A 726 21.93 19.75 -50.09
C LYS A 726 20.97 19.15 -51.13
N ASN A 727 19.67 19.08 -50.83
CA ASN A 727 18.66 18.55 -51.75
C ASN A 727 18.18 19.60 -52.78
N MET A 728 18.49 20.88 -52.57
CA MET A 728 18.17 21.98 -53.50
C MET A 728 19.30 22.33 -54.48
N ILE A 729 20.52 21.87 -54.23
CA ILE A 729 21.71 22.01 -55.11
C ILE A 729 21.92 20.70 -55.85
#